data_AF-A0A517XQ92-F1
#
_entry.id   AF-A0A517XQ92-F1
#
_cell.length_a   1.000
_cell.length_b   1.000
_cell.length_c   1.000
_cell.angle_alpha   90.00
_cell.angle_beta   90.00
_cell.angle_gamma   90.00
#
_symmetry.space_group_name_H-M   'P 1'
#
loop_
_entity.id
_entity.type
_entity.pdbx_description
1 polymer ?
#
loop_
_entity_poly.entity_id
_entity_poly.type
_entity_poly.pdbx_seq_one_letter_code
_entity_poly.pdbx_strand_id
1 'polypeptide(L)'
;MRWFAVAFVVGAVTPSVRAEPAPSFLNEVVPILTRSGCNQGGCHGKGNGQNGFRLSLRGYAPEQDHRYLTREFDGRRIDPAKPEASLLLQKAVGAVPHEGGRLFGVGSREYATLLAWVKAGAPGPNKSDPALSRLSITPNSKVVKPGDTTPLVATATFADGSKKDVTWLTKFDANDAGTVSVSPTGEAKAVRAGSAAVRAMFQTDVAVAVFTIPHDRPVDDTRFKARNNLVDDHVFARLRELRIEPSDDCTDAEYVRRAFLDSCGLLPTPAEVTAFLADRDPKKREKLVDSLLSRPEFSDYWALQLGDIFQNRKERDHDVRGVKGVRSFHLWLREQVAANRPWDELARDVLTASGGVTSNPAVGYFIVTVGEQRHGEKSEAPESVAQALLGTRIGCARCHNHPLERFTQDDFYHFAAYFSRVSLDRREARWGLTTLLISHPDQNQNKNPVGVTQPRTGQFMKARPLDRTAADAAPTDDPRQALAKWVTDAKNEAFAGAMVNRVWRHYLGVGLVEPVDDLRATNPPTNPLLWAALKAEFVAKKYDLRALMRLILTSRAYQLSAATRAGNATDDRYYSHYYARRLPAEVLLDAITDVTGVPERFDGYPLGTRAVQVPDPGTASDFLRMFGRSDRVTACACERSGDVTLPAVLHILGGSTTVGKVQNASGWLARSLAAEKDDAKLLDAVFLRTLGRLPAADERGVISAHRAGAADRAAFYQDVFWALLNSKEFLFNR
;
A
#
# COMPACT_ATOMS: atom_id res chain seq x y z
N MET A 1 -51.58 81.53 -23.41
CA MET A 1 -50.88 80.23 -23.50
C MET A 1 -49.39 80.48 -23.31
N ARG A 2 -48.85 80.14 -22.14
CA ARG A 2 -47.41 80.23 -21.82
C ARG A 2 -46.79 78.84 -22.03
N TRP A 3 -45.73 78.76 -22.83
CA TRP A 3 -44.92 77.56 -22.98
C TRP A 3 -43.79 77.60 -21.95
N PHE A 4 -43.72 76.57 -21.10
CA PHE A 4 -42.60 76.34 -20.18
C PHE A 4 -41.58 75.41 -20.85
N ALA A 5 -40.33 75.86 -20.94
CA ALA A 5 -39.20 75.01 -21.32
C ALA A 5 -38.63 74.32 -20.06
N VAL A 6 -38.62 72.99 -20.07
CA VAL A 6 -38.00 72.16 -19.03
C VAL A 6 -36.57 71.85 -19.46
N ALA A 7 -35.59 72.28 -18.67
CA ALA A 7 -34.19 71.93 -18.84
C ALA A 7 -33.88 70.60 -18.12
N PHE A 8 -33.45 69.59 -18.85
CA PHE A 8 -32.91 68.34 -18.29
C PHE A 8 -31.45 68.55 -17.89
N VAL A 9 -31.16 68.42 -16.58
CA VAL A 9 -29.80 68.32 -16.06
C VAL A 9 -29.35 66.87 -16.20
N VAL A 10 -28.39 66.61 -17.10
CA VAL A 10 -27.70 65.32 -17.20
C VAL A 10 -26.63 65.28 -16.11
N GLY A 11 -26.94 64.63 -14.99
CA GLY A 11 -25.94 64.31 -13.97
C GLY A 11 -24.99 63.23 -14.49
N ALA A 12 -23.71 63.55 -14.59
CA ALA A 12 -22.66 62.57 -14.88
C ALA A 12 -22.54 61.59 -13.71
N VAL A 13 -23.06 60.38 -13.89
CA VAL A 13 -22.81 59.25 -12.98
C VAL A 13 -21.39 58.77 -13.26
N THR A 14 -20.45 59.16 -12.41
CA THR A 14 -19.14 58.51 -12.34
C THR A 14 -19.35 57.04 -11.97
N PRO A 15 -18.80 56.07 -12.71
CA PRO A 15 -18.89 54.67 -12.31
C PRO A 15 -18.18 54.54 -10.95
N SER A 16 -18.91 54.08 -9.93
CA SER A 16 -18.29 53.73 -8.67
C SER A 16 -17.27 52.63 -8.96
N VAL A 17 -15.98 52.92 -8.82
CA VAL A 17 -14.94 51.89 -8.79
C VAL A 17 -15.29 50.98 -7.62
N ARG A 18 -15.88 49.82 -7.93
CA ARG A 18 -16.18 48.81 -6.92
C ARG A 18 -14.82 48.40 -6.37
N ALA A 19 -14.54 48.73 -5.11
CA ALA A 19 -13.30 48.33 -4.46
C ALA A 19 -13.13 46.83 -4.67
N GLU A 20 -11.98 46.41 -5.22
CA GLU A 20 -11.70 44.99 -5.39
C GLU A 20 -11.85 44.31 -4.02
N PRO A 21 -12.61 43.21 -3.94
CA PRO A 21 -12.80 42.51 -2.68
C PRO A 21 -11.44 42.06 -2.14
N ALA A 22 -11.26 42.22 -0.81
CA ALA A 22 -10.03 41.83 -0.15
C ALA A 22 -9.71 40.35 -0.44
N PRO A 23 -8.43 39.99 -0.66
CA PRO A 23 -8.07 38.60 -0.90
C PRO A 23 -8.51 37.70 0.24
N SER A 24 -9.07 36.54 -0.10
CA SER A 24 -9.57 35.57 0.88
C SER A 24 -8.40 34.91 1.61
N PHE A 25 -8.44 34.91 2.94
CA PHE A 25 -7.40 34.25 3.73
C PHE A 25 -7.36 32.74 3.43
N LEU A 26 -8.54 32.12 3.34
CA LEU A 26 -8.68 30.69 3.06
C LEU A 26 -8.33 30.34 1.61
N ASN A 27 -8.88 31.10 0.66
CA ASN A 27 -8.84 30.71 -0.76
C ASN A 27 -7.63 31.26 -1.52
N GLU A 28 -6.90 32.25 -0.98
CA GLU A 28 -5.76 32.87 -1.67
C GLU A 28 -4.51 32.94 -0.79
N VAL A 29 -4.60 33.46 0.44
CA VAL A 29 -3.41 33.64 1.31
C VAL A 29 -2.81 32.30 1.73
N VAL A 30 -3.60 31.40 2.31
CA VAL A 30 -3.12 30.08 2.74
C VAL A 30 -2.52 29.28 1.57
N PRO A 31 -3.17 29.19 0.39
CA PRO A 31 -2.57 28.52 -0.77
C PRO A 31 -1.25 29.14 -1.23
N ILE A 32 -1.09 30.47 -1.19
CA ILE A 32 0.21 31.12 -1.46
C ILE A 32 1.27 30.64 -0.48
N LEU A 33 0.97 30.63 0.83
CA LEU A 33 1.90 30.14 1.85
C LEU A 33 2.25 28.66 1.65
N THR A 34 1.28 27.84 1.25
CA THR A 34 1.46 26.41 1.01
C THR A 34 2.33 26.11 -0.19
N ARG A 35 2.03 26.70 -1.35
CA ARG A 35 2.81 26.46 -2.58
C ARG A 35 4.21 27.04 -2.50
N SER A 36 4.39 28.14 -1.78
CA SER A 36 5.70 28.79 -1.59
C SER A 36 6.56 28.08 -0.55
N GLY A 37 6.01 27.10 0.18
CA GLY A 37 6.77 26.29 1.13
C GLY A 37 6.77 26.79 2.59
N CYS A 38 6.12 27.92 2.89
CA CYS A 38 6.17 28.56 4.21
C CYS A 38 5.69 27.64 5.34
N ASN A 39 4.59 26.93 5.12
CA ASN A 39 3.93 26.07 6.11
C ASN A 39 4.21 24.56 5.89
N GLN A 40 5.36 24.22 5.32
CA GLN A 40 5.80 22.83 5.17
C GLN A 40 6.49 22.34 6.45
N GLY A 41 6.58 21.02 6.64
CA GLY A 41 7.11 20.40 7.86
C GLY A 41 8.59 20.73 8.15
N GLY A 42 9.36 21.13 7.13
CA GLY A 42 10.74 21.60 7.28
C GLY A 42 10.88 23.07 7.66
N CYS A 43 9.78 23.84 7.68
CA CYS A 43 9.77 25.28 7.98
C CYS A 43 8.76 25.58 9.09
N HIS A 44 7.84 26.52 8.89
CA HIS A 44 6.88 26.92 9.92
C HIS A 44 5.76 25.90 10.13
N GLY A 45 5.59 24.92 9.24
CA GLY A 45 4.61 23.83 9.36
C GLY A 45 4.98 22.71 10.33
N LYS A 46 6.17 22.77 10.95
CA LYS A 46 6.60 21.84 12.00
C LYS A 46 5.74 22.04 13.25
N GLY A 47 5.50 21.00 14.04
CA GLY A 47 4.62 21.08 15.23
C GLY A 47 4.96 22.20 16.22
N ASN A 48 6.26 22.47 16.44
CA ASN A 48 6.74 23.57 17.30
C ASN A 48 7.02 24.88 16.53
N GLY A 49 6.82 24.88 15.21
CA GLY A 49 7.27 25.93 14.30
C GLY A 49 8.79 25.95 14.13
N GLN A 50 9.27 27.08 13.60
CA GLN A 50 10.68 27.40 13.41
C GLN A 50 10.93 28.82 13.94
N ASN A 51 11.96 28.98 14.79
CA ASN A 51 12.37 30.28 15.35
C ASN A 51 11.22 31.08 15.99
N GLY A 52 10.37 30.40 16.76
CA GLY A 52 9.23 31.02 17.45
C GLY A 52 8.09 31.43 16.50
N PHE A 53 8.04 30.95 15.26
CA PHE A 53 6.89 31.14 14.38
C PHE A 53 6.40 29.80 13.84
N ARG A 54 5.10 29.56 14.01
CA ARG A 54 4.42 28.34 13.57
C ARG A 54 3.21 28.66 12.70
N LEU A 55 3.01 27.79 11.73
CA LEU A 55 1.83 27.66 10.90
C LEU A 55 1.40 26.19 10.95
N SER A 56 0.13 25.94 10.72
CA SER A 56 -0.42 24.62 10.56
C SER A 56 0.17 23.98 9.29
N LEU A 57 0.53 22.71 9.37
CA LEU A 57 1.14 21.98 8.25
C LEU A 57 0.25 22.04 7.01
N ARG A 58 0.70 22.76 5.97
CA ARG A 58 -0.05 22.97 4.71
C ARG A 58 -1.37 23.72 4.87
N GLY A 59 -1.54 24.47 5.96
CA GLY A 59 -2.70 25.33 6.14
C GLY A 59 -3.96 24.60 6.61
N TYR A 60 -3.81 23.46 7.28
CA TYR A 60 -4.95 22.66 7.73
C TYR A 60 -5.82 23.33 8.81
N ALA A 61 -5.30 24.36 9.50
CA ALA A 61 -6.00 25.10 10.55
C ALA A 61 -5.92 26.62 10.28
N PRO A 62 -6.68 27.14 9.30
CA PRO A 62 -6.54 28.52 8.82
C PRO A 62 -6.86 29.57 9.89
N GLU A 63 -7.79 29.33 10.81
CA GLU A 63 -8.10 30.26 11.90
C GLU A 63 -6.93 30.39 12.88
N GLN A 64 -6.21 29.28 13.11
CA GLN A 64 -5.03 29.25 13.97
C GLN A 64 -3.85 29.95 13.28
N ASP A 65 -3.65 29.69 11.98
CA ASP A 65 -2.61 30.34 11.16
C ASP A 65 -2.81 31.84 11.11
N HIS A 66 -4.05 32.29 10.93
CA HIS A 66 -4.39 33.71 10.94
C HIS A 66 -3.99 34.37 12.25
N ARG A 67 -4.30 33.75 13.40
CA ARG A 67 -3.91 34.29 14.72
C ARG A 67 -2.40 34.33 14.90
N TYR A 68 -1.67 33.31 14.45
CA TYR A 68 -0.20 33.30 14.54
C TYR A 68 0.46 34.34 13.64
N LEU A 69 -0.11 34.58 12.46
CA LEU A 69 0.36 35.64 11.56
C LEU A 69 0.07 37.03 12.12
N THR A 70 -1.14 37.28 12.63
CA THR A 70 -1.62 38.64 12.90
C THR A 70 -1.53 39.09 14.35
N ARG A 71 -1.47 38.17 15.33
CA ARG A 71 -1.61 38.50 16.77
C ARG A 71 -0.45 38.05 17.64
N GLU A 72 0.17 36.92 17.33
CA GLU A 72 1.26 36.37 18.15
C GLU A 72 2.49 37.30 18.16
N PHE A 73 3.18 37.42 19.30
CA PHE A 73 4.26 38.38 19.53
C PHE A 73 3.85 39.82 19.16
N ASP A 74 2.71 40.26 19.70
CA ASP A 74 2.16 41.61 19.55
C ASP A 74 1.99 42.04 18.07
N GLY A 75 1.66 41.07 17.20
CA GLY A 75 1.38 41.33 15.79
C GLY A 75 2.60 41.71 14.94
N ARG A 76 3.82 41.55 15.45
CA ARG A 76 5.08 41.99 14.80
C ARG A 76 5.32 41.57 13.35
N ARG A 77 4.54 40.63 12.81
CA ARG A 77 4.70 40.06 11.47
C ARG A 77 3.93 40.83 10.39
N ILE A 78 2.94 41.62 10.80
CA ILE A 78 2.07 42.41 9.94
C ILE A 78 2.16 43.86 10.41
N ASP A 79 2.58 44.76 9.52
CA ASP A 79 2.59 46.20 9.78
C ASP A 79 1.43 46.84 9.00
N PRO A 80 0.29 47.14 9.67
CA PRO A 80 -0.85 47.74 8.99
C PRO A 80 -0.62 49.20 8.59
N ALA A 81 0.31 49.91 9.24
CA ALA A 81 0.62 51.30 8.91
C ALA A 81 1.54 51.41 7.69
N LYS A 82 2.46 50.45 7.54
CA LYS A 82 3.34 50.31 6.38
C LYS A 82 3.31 48.87 5.85
N PRO A 83 2.25 48.46 5.11
CA PRO A 83 2.03 47.10 4.65
C PRO A 83 3.25 46.44 4.01
N GLU A 84 3.98 47.15 3.16
CA GLU A 84 5.18 46.68 2.47
C GLU A 84 6.32 46.32 3.43
N ALA A 85 6.38 46.92 4.63
CA ALA A 85 7.38 46.64 5.66
C ALA A 85 7.03 45.42 6.53
N SER A 86 5.85 44.81 6.35
CA SER A 86 5.46 43.58 7.05
C SER A 86 6.53 42.50 6.92
N LEU A 87 6.99 41.93 8.05
CA LEU A 87 8.02 40.87 8.04
C LEU A 87 7.62 39.66 7.18
N LEU A 88 6.31 39.37 7.09
CA LEU A 88 5.79 38.34 6.19
C LEU A 88 6.25 38.56 4.75
N LEU A 89 6.13 39.79 4.25
CA LEU A 89 6.50 40.17 2.88
C LEU A 89 8.02 40.30 2.73
N GLN A 90 8.67 41.00 3.67
CA GLN A 90 10.11 41.28 3.64
C GLN A 90 10.95 40.00 3.64
N LYS A 91 10.57 39.00 4.45
CA LYS A 91 11.26 37.70 4.45
C LYS A 91 10.97 36.89 3.19
N ALA A 92 9.74 36.91 2.69
CA ALA A 92 9.36 36.15 1.50
C ALA A 92 10.10 36.62 0.23
N VAL A 93 10.37 37.93 0.11
CA VAL A 93 11.15 38.49 -1.01
C VAL A 93 12.66 38.52 -0.78
N GLY A 94 13.12 38.06 0.39
CA GLY A 94 14.54 38.04 0.76
C GLY A 94 15.15 39.41 1.07
N ALA A 95 14.32 40.43 1.37
CA ALA A 95 14.80 41.75 1.79
C ALA A 95 15.29 41.76 3.25
N VAL A 96 14.82 40.81 4.07
CA VAL A 96 15.33 40.53 5.42
C VAL A 96 15.88 39.10 5.44
N PRO A 97 17.04 38.84 6.09
CA PRO A 97 17.59 37.50 6.21
C PRO A 97 16.59 36.47 6.74
N HIS A 98 16.51 35.35 6.04
CA HIS A 98 15.61 34.25 6.35
C HIS A 98 16.25 32.94 5.88
N GLU A 99 16.32 31.94 6.77
CA GLU A 99 16.91 30.62 6.46
C GLU A 99 16.18 29.92 5.30
N GLY A 100 14.86 30.13 5.16
CA GLY A 100 14.08 29.60 4.04
C GLY A 100 14.37 30.29 2.70
N GLY A 101 15.28 31.26 2.67
CA GLY A 101 15.66 32.00 1.48
C GLY A 101 14.54 32.89 0.91
N ARG A 102 14.74 33.34 -0.33
CA ARG A 102 13.77 34.08 -1.12
C ARG A 102 12.79 33.11 -1.78
N LEU A 103 11.49 33.33 -1.56
CA LEU A 103 10.42 32.48 -2.08
C LEU A 103 9.79 33.03 -3.37
N PHE A 104 9.64 34.34 -3.47
CA PHE A 104 9.14 35.04 -4.67
C PHE A 104 9.67 36.47 -4.76
N GLY A 105 9.29 37.23 -5.79
CA GLY A 105 9.75 38.60 -6.03
C GLY A 105 8.70 39.66 -5.68
N VAL A 106 9.13 40.90 -5.47
CA VAL A 106 8.26 42.07 -5.19
C VAL A 106 7.24 42.32 -6.32
N GLY A 107 7.57 41.96 -7.57
CA GLY A 107 6.66 42.07 -8.72
C GLY A 107 5.79 40.83 -8.98
N SER A 108 5.83 39.81 -8.11
CA SER A 108 5.08 38.58 -8.34
C SER A 108 3.62 38.72 -7.93
N ARG A 109 2.76 37.85 -8.50
CA ARG A 109 1.33 37.80 -8.14
C ARG A 109 1.15 37.46 -6.67
N GLU A 110 1.97 36.57 -6.12
CA GLU A 110 1.97 36.20 -4.71
C GLU A 110 2.23 37.41 -3.80
N TYR A 111 3.25 38.23 -4.11
CA TYR A 111 3.54 39.43 -3.35
C TYR A 111 2.39 40.44 -3.41
N ALA A 112 1.86 40.69 -4.61
CA ALA A 112 0.74 41.62 -4.80
C ALA A 112 -0.51 41.19 -4.02
N THR A 113 -0.86 39.91 -4.05
CA THR A 113 -2.00 39.36 -3.30
C THR A 113 -1.79 39.46 -1.79
N LEU A 114 -0.63 39.07 -1.27
CA LEU A 114 -0.34 39.19 0.16
C LEU A 114 -0.31 40.65 0.63
N LEU A 115 0.23 41.56 -0.18
CA LEU A 115 0.24 42.99 0.10
C LEU A 115 -1.19 43.56 0.12
N ALA A 116 -2.03 43.19 -0.86
CA ALA A 116 -3.43 43.59 -0.90
C ALA A 116 -4.20 43.07 0.32
N TRP A 117 -3.94 41.83 0.75
CA TRP A 117 -4.50 41.27 1.98
C TRP A 117 -4.09 42.06 3.22
N VAL A 118 -2.81 42.43 3.37
CA VAL A 118 -2.36 43.27 4.48
C VAL A 118 -2.98 44.66 4.43
N LYS A 119 -3.05 45.30 3.25
CA LYS A 119 -3.70 46.62 3.05
C LYS A 119 -5.17 46.62 3.43
N ALA A 120 -5.86 45.50 3.25
CA ALA A 120 -7.24 45.31 3.69
C ALA A 120 -7.40 45.06 5.21
N GLY A 121 -6.33 45.20 5.99
CA GLY A 121 -6.33 44.94 7.43
C GLY A 121 -6.13 43.47 7.80
N ALA A 122 -5.58 42.66 6.89
CA ALA A 122 -5.31 41.23 7.09
C ALA A 122 -6.53 40.44 7.62
N PRO A 123 -7.70 40.48 6.94
CA PRO A 123 -8.90 39.79 7.40
C PRO A 123 -8.68 38.28 7.52
N GLY A 124 -9.30 37.66 8.53
CA GLY A 124 -9.23 36.21 8.76
C GLY A 124 -10.18 35.40 7.87
N PRO A 125 -10.22 34.07 8.05
CA PRO A 125 -11.19 33.22 7.36
C PRO A 125 -12.62 33.72 7.59
N ASN A 126 -13.39 33.88 6.51
CA ASN A 126 -14.78 34.29 6.58
C ASN A 126 -15.69 33.08 6.36
N LYS A 127 -16.77 32.96 7.13
CA LYS A 127 -17.78 31.89 6.92
C LYS A 127 -18.47 31.97 5.56
N SER A 128 -18.46 33.14 4.91
CA SER A 128 -18.95 33.30 3.54
C SER A 128 -17.89 32.96 2.47
N ASP A 129 -16.66 32.63 2.86
CA ASP A 129 -15.68 32.11 1.90
C ASP A 129 -16.22 30.78 1.34
N PRO A 130 -16.34 30.64 0.01
CA PRO A 130 -16.86 29.41 -0.56
C PRO A 130 -15.86 28.28 -0.28
N ALA A 131 -16.34 27.19 0.32
CA ALA A 131 -15.51 26.04 0.68
C ALA A 131 -15.17 25.21 -0.56
N LEU A 132 -13.92 24.73 -0.66
CA LEU A 132 -13.50 23.87 -1.76
C LEU A 132 -14.31 22.57 -1.76
N SER A 133 -14.94 22.27 -2.89
CA SER A 133 -15.69 21.02 -3.09
C SER A 133 -14.86 19.99 -3.87
N ARG A 134 -14.18 20.43 -4.94
CA ARG A 134 -13.39 19.55 -5.80
C ARG A 134 -12.25 20.29 -6.50
N LEU A 135 -11.08 19.67 -6.58
CA LEU A 135 -10.01 20.04 -7.50
C LEU A 135 -10.04 19.15 -8.76
N SER A 136 -9.78 19.75 -9.92
CA SER A 136 -9.60 19.05 -11.19
C SER A 136 -8.38 19.57 -11.92
N ILE A 137 -7.74 18.72 -12.72
CA ILE A 137 -6.57 19.06 -13.53
C ILE A 137 -6.81 18.67 -14.99
N THR A 138 -6.44 19.55 -15.91
CA THR A 138 -6.56 19.33 -17.36
C THR A 138 -5.22 19.56 -18.06
N PRO A 139 -4.75 18.63 -18.90
CA PRO A 139 -5.27 17.27 -19.09
C PRO A 139 -5.09 16.40 -17.84
N ASN A 140 -6.00 15.43 -17.62
CA ASN A 140 -5.88 14.43 -16.54
C ASN A 140 -5.12 13.16 -16.97
N SER A 141 -4.88 13.00 -18.28
CA SER A 141 -3.99 11.99 -18.83
C SER A 141 -3.45 12.43 -20.18
N LYS A 142 -2.23 12.03 -20.54
CA LYS A 142 -1.64 12.34 -21.85
C LYS A 142 -0.56 11.35 -22.24
N VAL A 143 -0.56 10.92 -23.50
CA VAL A 143 0.57 10.23 -24.13
C VAL A 143 1.45 11.27 -24.81
N VAL A 144 2.74 11.27 -24.51
CA VAL A 144 3.72 12.27 -24.97
C VAL A 144 5.06 11.62 -25.33
N LYS A 145 5.92 12.32 -26.05
CA LYS A 145 7.29 11.89 -26.37
C LYS A 145 8.30 12.52 -25.41
N PRO A 146 9.48 11.91 -25.19
CA PRO A 146 10.56 12.55 -24.45
C PRO A 146 10.87 13.96 -25.02
N GLY A 147 10.97 14.95 -24.15
CA GLY A 147 11.18 16.36 -24.51
C GLY A 147 9.90 17.17 -24.67
N ASP A 148 8.73 16.55 -24.85
CA ASP A 148 7.46 17.26 -24.94
C ASP A 148 7.12 17.97 -23.63
N THR A 149 6.56 19.16 -23.77
CA THR A 149 6.07 19.97 -22.65
C THR A 149 4.54 20.12 -22.75
N THR A 150 3.86 20.02 -21.61
CA THR A 150 2.40 20.15 -21.51
C THR A 150 2.04 21.07 -20.35
N PRO A 151 1.33 22.19 -20.61
CA PRO A 151 0.78 23.01 -19.54
C PRO A 151 -0.38 22.28 -18.85
N LEU A 152 -0.44 22.37 -17.53
CA LEU A 152 -1.51 21.84 -16.70
C LEU A 152 -2.36 23.01 -16.17
N VAL A 153 -3.68 22.86 -16.24
CA VAL A 153 -4.64 23.82 -15.67
C VAL A 153 -5.34 23.18 -14.49
N ALA A 154 -5.22 23.78 -13.31
CA ALA A 154 -5.92 23.36 -12.10
C ALA A 154 -7.20 24.21 -11.90
N THR A 155 -8.35 23.56 -11.87
CA THR A 155 -9.66 24.22 -11.67
C THR A 155 -10.29 23.75 -10.37
N ALA A 156 -10.51 24.70 -9.44
CA ALA A 156 -11.25 24.48 -8.21
C ALA A 156 -12.75 24.69 -8.46
N THR A 157 -13.56 23.74 -8.01
CA THR A 157 -15.02 23.87 -7.88
C THR A 157 -15.35 24.03 -6.40
N PHE A 158 -16.13 25.06 -6.06
CA PHE A 158 -16.52 25.35 -4.69
C PHE A 158 -17.94 24.89 -4.39
N ALA A 159 -18.30 24.85 -3.10
CA ALA A 159 -19.60 24.39 -2.62
C ALA A 159 -20.78 25.25 -3.09
N ASP A 160 -20.54 26.50 -3.46
CA ASP A 160 -21.53 27.40 -4.08
C ASP A 160 -21.71 27.17 -5.59
N GLY A 161 -21.02 26.18 -6.15
CA GLY A 161 -21.03 25.84 -7.58
C GLY A 161 -20.07 26.68 -8.44
N SER A 162 -19.41 27.70 -7.87
CA SER A 162 -18.44 28.51 -8.61
C SER A 162 -17.21 27.70 -8.99
N LYS A 163 -16.62 28.02 -10.15
CA LYS A 163 -15.38 27.41 -10.64
C LYS A 163 -14.33 28.49 -10.87
N LYS A 164 -13.10 28.25 -10.43
CA LYS A 164 -11.97 29.18 -10.60
C LYS A 164 -10.72 28.45 -11.06
N ASP A 165 -9.96 29.08 -11.95
CA ASP A 165 -8.58 28.69 -12.24
C ASP A 165 -7.71 29.03 -11.04
N VAL A 166 -7.11 27.99 -10.46
CA VAL A 166 -6.23 28.05 -9.30
C VAL A 166 -4.85 27.48 -9.62
N THR A 167 -4.43 27.52 -10.89
CA THR A 167 -3.15 26.95 -11.38
C THR A 167 -1.95 27.62 -10.70
N TRP A 168 -1.84 28.94 -10.80
CA TRP A 168 -1.10 29.71 -9.79
C TRP A 168 -1.86 29.51 -8.47
N LEU A 169 -1.32 29.40 -7.26
CA LEU A 169 -2.00 28.85 -6.05
C LEU A 169 -1.90 27.33 -5.88
N THR A 170 -1.87 26.56 -6.97
CA THR A 170 -1.68 25.11 -6.88
C THR A 170 -0.21 24.77 -6.65
N LYS A 171 0.04 23.76 -5.80
CA LYS A 171 1.33 23.10 -5.69
C LYS A 171 1.34 21.88 -6.60
N PHE A 172 2.35 21.79 -7.46
CA PHE A 172 2.56 20.65 -8.35
C PHE A 172 3.76 19.83 -7.91
N ASP A 173 3.63 18.50 -7.89
CA ASP A 173 4.72 17.57 -7.62
C ASP A 173 4.56 16.34 -8.53
N ALA A 174 5.65 15.70 -8.97
CA ALA A 174 5.62 14.44 -9.70
C ALA A 174 6.03 13.27 -8.81
N ASN A 175 5.40 12.11 -8.96
CA ASN A 175 5.80 10.91 -8.21
C ASN A 175 7.12 10.29 -8.71
N ASP A 176 7.46 10.51 -9.98
CA ASP A 176 8.75 10.16 -10.60
C ASP A 176 9.21 11.31 -11.50
N ALA A 177 9.96 12.25 -10.92
CA ALA A 177 10.52 13.40 -11.61
C ALA A 177 11.53 13.00 -12.72
N GLY A 178 12.08 11.78 -12.66
CA GLY A 178 12.97 11.25 -13.70
C GLY A 178 12.20 10.81 -14.95
N THR A 179 10.90 10.56 -14.85
CA THR A 179 10.01 10.25 -15.99
C THR A 179 9.26 11.50 -16.45
N VAL A 180 8.66 12.26 -15.52
CA VAL A 180 8.04 13.57 -15.81
C VAL A 180 8.39 14.56 -14.72
N SER A 181 9.07 15.64 -15.08
CA SER A 181 9.27 16.79 -14.19
C SER A 181 8.12 17.77 -14.33
N VAL A 182 7.77 18.50 -13.26
CA VAL A 182 6.76 19.57 -13.31
C VAL A 182 7.31 20.86 -12.68
N SER A 183 7.07 21.99 -13.34
CA SER A 183 7.47 23.30 -12.82
C SER A 183 6.48 23.83 -11.76
N PRO A 184 6.86 24.82 -10.94
CA PRO A 184 5.94 25.49 -10.01
C PRO A 184 4.76 26.20 -10.67
N THR A 185 4.83 26.46 -11.98
CA THR A 185 3.75 27.08 -12.77
C THR A 185 2.82 26.06 -13.41
N GLY A 186 3.02 24.76 -13.18
CA GLY A 186 2.19 23.69 -13.74
C GLY A 186 2.61 23.23 -15.13
N GLU A 187 3.86 23.45 -15.53
CA GLU A 187 4.38 22.98 -16.80
C GLU A 187 5.03 21.60 -16.62
N ALA A 188 4.41 20.54 -17.17
CA ALA A 188 4.93 19.18 -17.12
C ALA A 188 5.79 18.88 -18.34
N LYS A 189 7.00 18.35 -18.12
CA LYS A 189 7.96 17.99 -19.16
C LYS A 189 8.27 16.50 -19.11
N ALA A 190 8.11 15.83 -20.25
CA ALA A 190 8.49 14.44 -20.44
C ALA A 190 10.01 14.28 -20.49
N VAL A 191 10.57 13.41 -19.64
CA VAL A 191 12.02 13.24 -19.48
C VAL A 191 12.50 11.94 -20.13
N ARG A 192 11.95 10.79 -19.71
CA ARG A 192 12.31 9.46 -20.24
C ARG A 192 11.08 8.58 -20.42
N ALA A 193 11.24 7.48 -21.14
CA ALA A 193 10.17 6.50 -21.33
C ALA A 193 9.68 5.88 -20.01
N GLY A 194 8.38 5.62 -19.93
CA GLY A 194 7.70 5.11 -18.75
C GLY A 194 6.35 5.80 -18.52
N SER A 195 5.88 5.77 -17.28
CA SER A 195 4.67 6.48 -16.87
C SER A 195 4.84 7.09 -15.48
N ALA A 196 4.32 8.30 -15.32
CA ALA A 196 4.38 9.05 -14.07
C ALA A 196 3.12 9.87 -13.87
N ALA A 197 2.81 10.13 -12.60
CA ALA A 197 1.69 10.93 -12.17
C ALA A 197 2.18 12.29 -11.66
N VAL A 198 1.61 13.36 -12.21
CA VAL A 198 1.78 14.72 -11.70
C VAL A 198 0.59 15.05 -10.81
N ARG A 199 0.84 15.33 -9.55
CA ARG A 199 -0.15 15.76 -8.56
C ARG A 199 -0.27 17.27 -8.55
N ALA A 200 -1.50 17.76 -8.54
CA ALA A 200 -1.90 19.11 -8.16
C ALA A 200 -2.53 19.09 -6.77
N MET A 201 -2.12 20.01 -5.90
CA MET A 201 -2.70 20.20 -4.56
C MET A 201 -3.14 21.65 -4.38
N PHE A 202 -4.39 21.83 -3.98
CA PHE A 202 -4.97 23.13 -3.63
C PHE A 202 -5.84 22.95 -2.39
N GLN A 203 -5.49 23.67 -1.31
CA GLN A 203 -6.05 23.46 0.04
C GLN A 203 -6.01 21.98 0.46
N THR A 204 -7.16 21.38 0.76
CA THR A 204 -7.29 20.01 1.25
C THR A 204 -7.51 18.98 0.15
N ASP A 205 -7.64 19.39 -1.11
CA ASP A 205 -7.95 18.47 -2.22
C ASP A 205 -6.76 18.28 -3.18
N VAL A 206 -6.78 17.15 -3.87
CA VAL A 206 -5.72 16.70 -4.77
C VAL A 206 -6.31 16.23 -6.10
N ALA A 207 -5.64 16.56 -7.20
CA ALA A 207 -5.95 16.06 -8.53
C ALA A 207 -4.68 15.52 -9.18
N VAL A 208 -4.81 14.59 -10.13
CA VAL A 208 -3.68 13.89 -10.75
C VAL A 208 -3.81 13.88 -12.26
N ALA A 209 -2.70 14.15 -12.93
CA ALA A 209 -2.51 13.95 -14.36
C ALA A 209 -1.54 12.80 -14.61
N VAL A 210 -1.94 11.77 -15.36
CA VAL A 210 -1.07 10.63 -15.69
C VAL A 210 -0.45 10.80 -17.07
N PHE A 211 0.87 10.81 -17.12
CA PHE A 211 1.63 10.88 -18.37
C PHE A 211 2.17 9.50 -18.73
N THR A 212 2.06 9.15 -20.01
CA THR A 212 2.63 7.93 -20.59
C THR A 212 3.60 8.32 -21.70
N ILE A 213 4.82 7.80 -21.62
CA ILE A 213 5.93 8.10 -22.54
C ILE A 213 6.40 6.77 -23.12
N PRO A 214 5.94 6.38 -24.32
CA PRO A 214 6.34 5.12 -24.94
C PRO A 214 7.85 5.07 -25.21
N HIS A 215 8.43 3.86 -25.19
CA HIS A 215 9.80 3.67 -25.62
C HIS A 215 9.96 3.96 -27.11
N ASP A 216 11.03 4.66 -27.49
CA ASP A 216 11.32 4.94 -28.90
C ASP A 216 12.04 3.76 -29.56
N ARG A 217 11.27 2.71 -29.84
CA ARG A 217 11.73 1.51 -30.53
C ARG A 217 10.60 0.82 -31.29
N PRO A 218 10.91 0.05 -32.34
CA PRO A 218 9.95 -0.87 -32.94
C PRO A 218 9.60 -2.00 -31.98
N VAL A 219 8.40 -2.58 -32.14
CA VAL A 219 7.95 -3.78 -31.44
C VAL A 219 7.28 -4.74 -32.43
N ASP A 220 7.41 -6.03 -32.19
CA ASP A 220 6.72 -7.08 -32.91
C ASP A 220 5.29 -7.27 -32.37
N ASP A 221 4.31 -6.82 -33.15
CA ASP A 221 2.88 -6.91 -32.81
C ASP A 221 2.40 -8.36 -32.60
N THR A 222 3.08 -9.36 -33.15
CA THR A 222 2.68 -10.77 -32.96
C THR A 222 2.83 -11.23 -31.51
N ARG A 223 3.74 -10.62 -30.75
CA ARG A 223 4.01 -10.97 -29.34
C ARG A 223 2.90 -10.59 -28.36
N PHE A 224 1.99 -9.70 -28.78
CA PHE A 224 0.85 -9.23 -27.96
C PHE A 224 -0.48 -9.95 -28.28
N LYS A 225 -0.48 -10.86 -29.27
CA LYS A 225 -1.71 -11.53 -29.76
C LYS A 225 -2.17 -12.68 -28.86
N ALA A 226 -1.25 -13.47 -28.31
CA ALA A 226 -1.59 -14.61 -27.46
C ALA A 226 -2.10 -14.14 -26.08
N ARG A 227 -3.28 -14.63 -25.69
CA ARG A 227 -4.02 -14.25 -24.47
C ARG A 227 -4.81 -15.44 -23.95
N ASN A 228 -4.84 -15.63 -22.64
CA ASN A 228 -5.62 -16.67 -21.98
C ASN A 228 -6.91 -16.11 -21.37
N ASN A 229 -6.86 -14.90 -20.82
CA ASN A 229 -8.01 -14.27 -20.16
C ASN A 229 -7.91 -12.73 -20.11
N LEU A 230 -8.86 -12.08 -19.42
CA LEU A 230 -8.96 -10.62 -19.32
C LEU A 230 -7.70 -9.93 -18.76
N VAL A 231 -6.90 -10.64 -17.95
CA VAL A 231 -5.65 -10.09 -17.41
C VAL A 231 -4.71 -9.75 -18.57
N ASP A 232 -4.59 -10.68 -19.51
CA ASP A 232 -3.71 -10.57 -20.66
C ASP A 232 -4.16 -9.48 -21.62
N ASP A 233 -5.48 -9.28 -21.77
CA ASP A 233 -6.03 -8.19 -22.58
C ASP A 233 -5.49 -6.83 -22.12
N HIS A 234 -5.50 -6.59 -20.81
CA HIS A 234 -5.08 -5.31 -20.26
C HIS A 234 -3.56 -5.20 -20.08
N VAL A 235 -2.87 -6.27 -19.66
CA VAL A 235 -1.39 -6.27 -19.53
C VAL A 235 -0.76 -6.02 -20.90
N PHE A 236 -1.14 -6.77 -21.92
CA PHE A 236 -0.53 -6.63 -23.24
C PHE A 236 -0.97 -5.36 -23.98
N ALA A 237 -2.16 -4.82 -23.72
CA ALA A 237 -2.52 -3.49 -24.21
C ALA A 237 -1.60 -2.40 -23.63
N ARG A 238 -1.32 -2.46 -22.33
CA ARG A 238 -0.44 -1.49 -21.65
C ARG A 238 1.01 -1.61 -22.11
N LEU A 239 1.51 -2.84 -22.25
CA LEU A 239 2.85 -3.08 -22.77
C LEU A 239 2.99 -2.59 -24.22
N ARG A 240 1.97 -2.79 -25.07
CA ARG A 240 1.95 -2.28 -26.45
C ARG A 240 1.95 -0.76 -26.50
N GLU A 241 1.15 -0.09 -25.66
CA GLU A 241 1.15 1.37 -25.55
C GLU A 241 2.54 1.91 -25.16
N LEU A 242 3.22 1.25 -24.22
CA LEU A 242 4.57 1.60 -23.80
C LEU A 242 5.66 1.13 -24.78
N ARG A 243 5.32 0.33 -25.80
CA ARG A 243 6.27 -0.32 -26.71
C ARG A 243 7.29 -1.19 -25.95
N ILE A 244 6.81 -2.01 -25.04
CA ILE A 244 7.59 -3.02 -24.30
C ILE A 244 7.15 -4.40 -24.74
N GLU A 245 8.06 -5.18 -25.32
CA GLU A 245 7.75 -6.55 -25.73
C GLU A 245 7.72 -7.49 -24.52
N PRO A 246 6.74 -8.40 -24.43
CA PRO A 246 6.76 -9.43 -23.41
C PRO A 246 7.86 -10.48 -23.68
N SER A 247 8.34 -11.09 -22.61
CA SER A 247 9.23 -12.26 -22.65
C SER A 247 8.53 -13.49 -23.25
N ASP A 248 9.29 -14.56 -23.48
CA ASP A 248 8.70 -15.85 -23.87
C ASP A 248 7.93 -16.44 -22.70
N ASP A 249 7.06 -17.41 -22.99
CA ASP A 249 6.37 -18.15 -21.95
C ASP A 249 7.38 -19.04 -21.19
N CYS A 250 7.15 -19.23 -19.90
CA CYS A 250 7.92 -20.13 -19.06
C CYS A 250 7.72 -21.59 -19.45
N THR A 251 8.76 -22.39 -19.22
CA THR A 251 8.72 -23.84 -19.36
C THR A 251 7.74 -24.46 -18.37
N ASP A 252 7.30 -25.70 -18.64
CA ASP A 252 6.43 -26.41 -17.71
C ASP A 252 7.08 -26.69 -16.35
N ALA A 253 8.41 -26.87 -16.32
CA ALA A 253 9.15 -27.05 -15.09
C ALA A 253 9.19 -25.77 -14.23
N GLU A 254 9.39 -24.61 -14.86
CA GLU A 254 9.27 -23.31 -14.19
C GLU A 254 7.84 -23.10 -13.70
N TYR A 255 6.82 -23.36 -14.54
CA TYR A 255 5.42 -23.17 -14.17
C TYR A 255 5.00 -24.00 -12.96
N VAL A 256 5.26 -25.32 -12.95
CA VAL A 256 4.84 -26.19 -11.84
C VAL A 256 5.53 -25.78 -10.55
N ARG A 257 6.83 -25.49 -10.59
CA ARG A 257 7.59 -25.03 -9.43
C ARG A 257 7.03 -23.72 -8.89
N ARG A 258 6.78 -22.76 -9.77
CA ARG A 258 6.30 -21.42 -9.44
C ARG A 258 4.89 -21.46 -8.84
N ALA A 259 3.98 -22.23 -9.45
CA ALA A 259 2.61 -22.38 -8.98
C ALA A 259 2.54 -23.02 -7.58
N PHE A 260 3.34 -24.06 -7.33
CA PHE A 260 3.41 -24.68 -6.00
C PHE A 260 3.92 -23.73 -4.92
N LEU A 261 5.00 -23.00 -5.21
CA LEU A 261 5.55 -22.00 -4.28
C LEU A 261 4.57 -20.87 -4.01
N ASP A 262 3.96 -20.30 -5.04
CA ASP A 262 3.09 -19.14 -4.90
C ASP A 262 1.73 -19.53 -4.29
N SER A 263 1.19 -20.71 -4.57
CA SER A 263 -0.11 -21.12 -4.03
C SER A 263 -0.01 -21.78 -2.66
N CYS A 264 1.00 -22.61 -2.43
CA CYS A 264 1.09 -23.46 -1.24
C CYS A 264 2.33 -23.19 -0.36
N GLY A 265 3.24 -22.32 -0.79
CA GLY A 265 4.46 -22.03 -0.03
C GLY A 265 5.42 -23.22 0.10
N LEU A 266 5.40 -24.15 -0.87
CA LEU A 266 6.21 -25.37 -0.84
C LEU A 266 6.71 -25.79 -2.22
N LEU A 267 7.70 -26.66 -2.26
CA LEU A 267 8.23 -27.24 -3.49
C LEU A 267 7.37 -28.42 -3.96
N PRO A 268 7.11 -28.58 -5.27
CA PRO A 268 6.49 -29.79 -5.77
C PRO A 268 7.40 -31.00 -5.50
N THR A 269 6.80 -32.15 -5.18
CA THR A 269 7.57 -33.39 -5.06
C THR A 269 8.08 -33.85 -6.43
N PRO A 270 9.19 -34.62 -6.50
CA PRO A 270 9.69 -35.16 -7.77
C PRO A 270 8.64 -35.95 -8.58
N ALA A 271 7.72 -36.64 -7.88
CA ALA A 271 6.63 -37.38 -8.52
C ALA A 271 5.59 -36.45 -9.15
N GLU A 272 5.20 -35.37 -8.46
CA GLU A 272 4.28 -34.36 -8.99
C GLU A 272 4.88 -33.64 -10.21
N VAL A 273 6.17 -33.28 -10.15
CA VAL A 273 6.90 -32.70 -11.28
C VAL A 273 6.88 -33.65 -12.47
N THR A 274 7.30 -34.90 -12.28
CA THR A 274 7.40 -35.89 -13.36
C THR A 274 6.04 -36.16 -14.00
N ALA A 275 4.98 -36.29 -13.19
CA ALA A 275 3.62 -36.47 -13.68
C ALA A 275 3.14 -35.26 -14.50
N PHE A 276 3.40 -34.04 -14.04
CA PHE A 276 3.00 -32.82 -14.75
C PHE A 276 3.75 -32.61 -16.08
N LEU A 277 5.04 -32.95 -16.11
CA LEU A 277 5.86 -32.88 -17.32
C LEU A 277 5.44 -33.93 -18.35
N ALA A 278 4.98 -35.11 -17.91
CA ALA A 278 4.49 -36.17 -18.79
C ALA A 278 3.07 -35.90 -19.31
N ASP A 279 2.28 -35.08 -18.62
CA ASP A 279 0.91 -34.74 -19.03
C ASP A 279 0.90 -33.90 -20.31
N ARG A 280 0.10 -34.34 -21.29
CA ARG A 280 -0.08 -33.71 -22.61
C ARG A 280 -1.42 -33.00 -22.74
N ASP A 281 -2.24 -32.97 -21.70
CA ASP A 281 -3.50 -32.24 -21.72
C ASP A 281 -3.24 -30.73 -21.89
N PRO A 282 -3.84 -30.06 -22.90
CA PRO A 282 -3.69 -28.61 -23.09
C PRO A 282 -4.18 -27.78 -21.90
N LYS A 283 -5.02 -28.35 -21.01
CA LYS A 283 -5.53 -27.72 -19.78
C LYS A 283 -4.80 -28.15 -18.52
N LYS A 284 -3.65 -28.85 -18.61
CA LYS A 284 -2.93 -29.32 -17.42
C LYS A 284 -2.56 -28.20 -16.44
N ARG A 285 -2.24 -27.00 -16.92
CA ARG A 285 -1.95 -25.82 -16.08
C ARG A 285 -3.16 -25.39 -15.27
N GLU A 286 -4.34 -25.32 -15.89
CA GLU A 286 -5.60 -25.02 -15.21
C GLU A 286 -5.95 -26.08 -14.15
N LYS A 287 -5.83 -27.37 -14.51
CA LYS A 287 -6.08 -28.49 -13.59
C LYS A 287 -5.12 -28.48 -12.40
N LEU A 288 -3.85 -28.15 -12.64
CA LEU A 288 -2.87 -27.99 -11.57
C LEU A 288 -3.28 -26.89 -10.60
N VAL A 289 -3.65 -25.70 -11.12
CA VAL A 289 -4.10 -24.58 -10.29
C VAL A 289 -5.34 -24.97 -9.46
N ASP A 290 -6.33 -25.61 -10.09
CA ASP A 290 -7.54 -26.07 -9.39
C ASP A 290 -7.20 -27.06 -8.27
N SER A 291 -6.25 -27.97 -8.52
CA SER A 291 -5.74 -28.89 -7.49
C SER A 291 -5.03 -28.14 -6.36
N LEU A 292 -4.10 -27.24 -6.66
CA LEU A 292 -3.33 -26.49 -5.66
C LEU A 292 -4.22 -25.65 -4.74
N LEU A 293 -5.21 -24.95 -5.29
CA LEU A 293 -6.13 -24.11 -4.52
C LEU A 293 -7.08 -24.94 -3.61
N SER A 294 -7.16 -26.25 -3.81
CA SER A 294 -7.95 -27.17 -2.97
C SER A 294 -7.14 -27.83 -1.85
N ARG A 295 -5.81 -27.66 -1.84
CA ARG A 295 -4.92 -28.34 -0.90
C ARG A 295 -5.00 -27.78 0.52
N PRO A 296 -4.77 -28.63 1.55
CA PRO A 296 -4.57 -28.16 2.92
C PRO A 296 -3.42 -27.16 3.05
N GLU A 297 -2.33 -27.35 2.30
CA GLU A 297 -1.16 -26.47 2.36
C GLU A 297 -1.42 -25.08 1.78
N PHE A 298 -2.34 -24.96 0.81
CA PHE A 298 -2.86 -23.65 0.39
C PHE A 298 -3.52 -22.92 1.56
N SER A 299 -4.30 -23.64 2.36
CA SER A 299 -4.98 -23.07 3.52
C SER A 299 -3.99 -22.64 4.61
N ASP A 300 -2.94 -23.42 4.85
CA ASP A 300 -1.87 -23.06 5.78
C ASP A 300 -1.16 -21.77 5.33
N TYR A 301 -0.79 -21.70 4.06
CA TYR A 301 -0.04 -20.58 3.53
C TYR A 301 -0.86 -19.28 3.48
N TRP A 302 -2.14 -19.35 3.09
CA TRP A 302 -3.01 -18.18 3.08
C TRP A 302 -3.49 -17.75 4.47
N ALA A 303 -3.55 -18.68 5.45
CA ALA A 303 -3.75 -18.31 6.85
C ALA A 303 -2.58 -17.48 7.40
N LEU A 304 -1.35 -17.76 6.95
CA LEU A 304 -0.18 -16.92 7.25
C LEU A 304 -0.34 -15.51 6.66
N GLN A 305 -0.74 -15.40 5.39
CA GLN A 305 -0.95 -14.10 4.73
C GLN A 305 -2.05 -13.27 5.41
N LEU A 306 -3.19 -13.89 5.73
CA LEU A 306 -4.26 -13.21 6.48
C LEU A 306 -3.83 -12.87 7.90
N GLY A 307 -2.98 -13.69 8.51
CA GLY A 307 -2.36 -13.41 9.81
C GLY A 307 -1.51 -12.14 9.79
N ASP A 308 -0.80 -11.86 8.69
CA ASP A 308 -0.06 -10.60 8.52
C ASP A 308 -1.03 -9.42 8.40
N ILE A 309 -2.08 -9.53 7.58
CA ILE A 309 -3.09 -8.46 7.38
C ILE A 309 -3.82 -8.13 8.69
N PHE A 310 -4.23 -9.15 9.46
CA PHE A 310 -4.94 -9.00 10.72
C PHE A 310 -4.02 -9.04 11.95
N GLN A 311 -2.75 -8.69 11.78
CA GLN A 311 -1.80 -8.48 12.87
C GLN A 311 -1.80 -9.60 13.94
N ASN A 312 -1.83 -10.87 13.50
CA ASN A 312 -1.94 -12.01 14.39
C ASN A 312 -0.64 -12.25 15.16
N ARG A 313 -0.52 -11.63 16.34
CA ARG A 313 0.62 -11.72 17.24
C ARG A 313 0.20 -11.69 18.71
N LYS A 314 1.17 -11.98 19.59
CA LYS A 314 1.10 -11.55 21.00
C LYS A 314 1.30 -10.05 21.11
N GLU A 315 0.73 -9.46 22.14
CA GLU A 315 1.02 -8.07 22.49
C GLU A 315 2.42 -7.96 23.13
N ARG A 316 3.15 -6.89 22.82
CA ARG A 316 4.60 -6.77 23.12
C ARG A 316 4.90 -6.69 24.62
N ASP A 317 4.12 -5.88 25.33
CA ASP A 317 4.49 -5.44 26.68
C ASP A 317 3.77 -6.24 27.78
N HIS A 318 2.60 -6.80 27.48
CA HIS A 318 1.84 -7.65 28.41
C HIS A 318 1.12 -8.75 27.63
N ASP A 319 1.47 -10.03 27.86
CA ASP A 319 0.84 -11.15 27.16
C ASP A 319 -0.59 -11.41 27.67
N VAL A 320 -1.53 -10.57 27.25
CA VAL A 320 -2.96 -10.63 27.60
C VAL A 320 -3.77 -11.51 26.66
N ARG A 321 -3.16 -11.95 25.55
CA ARG A 321 -3.75 -12.84 24.55
C ARG A 321 -3.27 -14.28 24.70
N GLY A 322 -2.01 -14.48 25.08
CA GLY A 322 -1.36 -15.78 25.21
C GLY A 322 -1.07 -16.44 23.86
N VAL A 323 -0.17 -17.43 23.89
CA VAL A 323 0.06 -18.37 22.76
C VAL A 323 -1.25 -19.00 22.29
N LYS A 324 -2.15 -19.35 23.21
CA LYS A 324 -3.44 -19.97 22.91
C LYS A 324 -4.32 -19.05 22.05
N GLY A 325 -4.44 -17.76 22.39
CA GLY A 325 -5.25 -16.81 21.62
C GLY A 325 -4.68 -16.51 20.22
N VAL A 326 -3.36 -16.55 20.05
CA VAL A 326 -2.71 -16.42 18.73
C VAL A 326 -2.99 -17.65 17.86
N ARG A 327 -2.88 -18.85 18.45
CA ARG A 327 -3.18 -20.11 17.77
C ARG A 327 -4.66 -20.23 17.40
N SER A 328 -5.57 -19.90 18.31
CA SER A 328 -7.01 -19.96 18.05
C SER A 328 -7.43 -19.08 16.86
N PHE A 329 -6.92 -17.84 16.77
CA PHE A 329 -7.25 -16.98 15.64
C PHE A 329 -6.62 -17.47 14.33
N HIS A 330 -5.39 -17.98 14.37
CA HIS A 330 -4.77 -18.56 13.18
C HIS A 330 -5.53 -19.78 12.66
N LEU A 331 -5.93 -20.70 13.54
CA LEU A 331 -6.74 -21.86 13.17
C LEU A 331 -8.09 -21.43 12.58
N TRP A 332 -8.73 -20.42 13.18
CA TRP A 332 -9.95 -19.86 12.64
C TRP A 332 -9.76 -19.27 11.24
N LEU A 333 -8.69 -18.48 11.01
CA LEU A 333 -8.37 -17.93 9.68
C LEU A 333 -8.14 -19.06 8.66
N ARG A 334 -7.39 -20.09 9.05
CA ARG A 334 -7.15 -21.28 8.23
C ARG A 334 -8.43 -22.00 7.86
N GLU A 335 -9.36 -22.17 8.79
CA GLU A 335 -10.69 -22.74 8.54
C GLU A 335 -11.49 -21.88 7.55
N GLN A 336 -11.46 -20.55 7.68
CA GLN A 336 -12.14 -19.66 6.73
C GLN A 336 -11.58 -19.79 5.31
N VAL A 337 -10.25 -19.88 5.17
CA VAL A 337 -9.58 -20.09 3.87
C VAL A 337 -9.93 -21.46 3.30
N ALA A 338 -9.90 -22.51 4.12
CA ALA A 338 -10.23 -23.88 3.72
C ALA A 338 -11.67 -23.99 3.21
N ALA A 339 -12.61 -23.27 3.84
CA ALA A 339 -14.01 -23.18 3.43
C ALA A 339 -14.26 -22.32 2.19
N ASN A 340 -13.22 -21.66 1.63
CA ASN A 340 -13.35 -20.64 0.58
C ASN A 340 -14.38 -19.56 0.94
N ARG A 341 -14.36 -19.10 2.19
CA ARG A 341 -15.33 -18.10 2.63
C ARG A 341 -15.13 -16.77 1.86
N PRO A 342 -16.21 -16.14 1.37
CA PRO A 342 -16.13 -14.83 0.72
C PRO A 342 -15.39 -13.80 1.57
N TRP A 343 -14.53 -13.00 0.93
CA TRP A 343 -13.70 -12.03 1.63
C TRP A 343 -14.52 -10.94 2.34
N ASP A 344 -15.66 -10.53 1.79
CA ASP A 344 -16.55 -9.56 2.43
C ASP A 344 -17.20 -10.08 3.71
N GLU A 345 -17.59 -11.36 3.74
CA GLU A 345 -18.11 -12.00 4.95
C GLU A 345 -17.02 -12.14 6.01
N LEU A 346 -15.82 -12.59 5.64
CA LEU A 346 -14.69 -12.71 6.56
C LEU A 346 -14.34 -11.32 7.16
N ALA A 347 -14.24 -10.29 6.32
CA ALA A 347 -13.96 -8.92 6.77
C ALA A 347 -15.04 -8.38 7.72
N ARG A 348 -16.33 -8.65 7.44
CA ARG A 348 -17.46 -8.27 8.30
C ARG A 348 -17.39 -8.94 9.67
N ASP A 349 -17.10 -10.24 9.70
CA ASP A 349 -16.96 -10.99 10.94
C ASP A 349 -15.79 -10.49 11.79
N VAL A 350 -14.63 -10.25 11.18
CA VAL A 350 -13.48 -9.70 11.90
C VAL A 350 -13.79 -8.29 12.43
N LEU A 351 -14.39 -7.42 11.61
CA LEU A 351 -14.66 -6.03 11.98
C LEU A 351 -15.70 -5.90 13.10
N THR A 352 -16.67 -6.81 13.15
CA THR A 352 -17.77 -6.79 14.13
C THR A 352 -17.56 -7.76 15.29
N ALA A 353 -16.43 -8.48 15.33
CA ALA A 353 -16.11 -9.43 16.38
C ALA A 353 -16.27 -8.82 17.78
N SER A 354 -16.71 -9.63 18.74
CA SER A 354 -16.93 -9.27 20.14
C SER A 354 -16.90 -10.52 21.04
N GLY A 355 -16.80 -10.31 22.36
CA GLY A 355 -16.72 -11.39 23.34
C GLY A 355 -15.30 -11.87 23.59
N GLY A 356 -15.16 -13.12 24.06
CA GLY A 356 -13.87 -13.72 24.41
C GLY A 356 -13.20 -14.41 23.20
N VAL A 357 -11.88 -14.42 23.18
CA VAL A 357 -11.07 -15.03 22.08
C VAL A 357 -11.29 -16.54 21.92
N THR A 358 -11.80 -17.24 22.93
CA THR A 358 -12.12 -18.67 22.85
C THR A 358 -13.47 -18.94 22.17
N SER A 359 -14.47 -18.08 22.40
CA SER A 359 -15.79 -18.20 21.78
C SER A 359 -15.85 -17.55 20.40
N ASN A 360 -15.06 -16.48 20.20
CA ASN A 360 -14.94 -15.77 18.93
C ASN A 360 -13.47 -15.43 18.66
N PRO A 361 -12.71 -16.33 17.99
CA PRO A 361 -11.28 -16.12 17.74
C PRO A 361 -10.95 -14.85 16.96
N ALA A 362 -11.88 -14.33 16.13
CA ALA A 362 -11.68 -13.11 15.36
C ALA A 362 -11.46 -11.86 16.23
N VAL A 363 -11.88 -11.90 17.50
CA VAL A 363 -11.56 -10.88 18.52
C VAL A 363 -10.05 -10.69 18.68
N GLY A 364 -9.24 -11.69 18.36
CA GLY A 364 -7.78 -11.62 18.42
C GLY A 364 -7.19 -10.43 17.68
N TYR A 365 -7.82 -9.97 16.60
CA TYR A 365 -7.42 -8.76 15.87
C TYR A 365 -7.52 -7.51 16.77
N PHE A 366 -8.67 -7.30 17.39
CA PHE A 366 -8.91 -6.15 18.27
C PHE A 366 -8.14 -6.22 19.59
N ILE A 367 -7.83 -7.39 20.13
CA ILE A 367 -7.00 -7.50 21.34
C ILE A 367 -5.65 -6.78 21.10
N VAL A 368 -5.04 -6.98 19.92
CA VAL A 368 -3.76 -6.39 19.58
C VAL A 368 -3.90 -4.92 19.17
N THR A 369 -4.88 -4.58 18.32
CA THR A 369 -4.99 -3.21 17.79
C THR A 369 -5.58 -2.23 18.79
N VAL A 370 -6.42 -2.70 19.73
CA VAL A 370 -6.89 -1.88 20.87
C VAL A 370 -5.82 -1.81 21.95
N GLY A 371 -5.19 -2.94 22.25
CA GLY A 371 -4.01 -3.04 23.09
C GLY A 371 -4.14 -2.30 24.42
N GLU A 372 -3.05 -1.65 24.83
CA GLU A 372 -2.93 -0.98 26.13
C GLU A 372 -3.87 0.23 26.29
N GLN A 373 -4.35 0.80 25.19
CA GLN A 373 -5.26 1.95 25.23
C GLN A 373 -6.64 1.58 25.79
N ARG A 374 -6.99 0.29 25.78
CA ARG A 374 -8.27 -0.30 26.26
C ARG A 374 -9.55 0.23 25.60
N HIS A 375 -9.48 1.29 24.82
CA HIS A 375 -10.58 1.96 24.13
C HIS A 375 -10.28 2.06 22.64
N GLY A 376 -11.18 1.53 21.80
CA GLY A 376 -10.92 1.34 20.38
C GLY A 376 -10.67 2.64 19.62
N GLU A 377 -11.37 3.70 19.95
CA GLU A 377 -11.27 5.01 19.29
C GLU A 377 -9.96 5.76 19.59
N LYS A 378 -9.24 5.38 20.65
CA LYS A 378 -7.94 5.95 21.05
C LYS A 378 -6.75 5.08 20.62
N SER A 379 -7.05 3.90 20.10
CA SER A 379 -6.08 2.85 19.79
C SER A 379 -5.58 2.90 18.33
N GLU A 380 -4.89 1.85 17.89
CA GLU A 380 -4.46 1.66 16.50
C GLU A 380 -5.58 1.11 15.61
N ALA A 381 -6.70 0.65 16.20
CA ALA A 381 -7.79 0.01 15.46
C ALA A 381 -8.32 0.82 14.26
N PRO A 382 -8.55 2.15 14.34
CA PRO A 382 -9.00 2.92 13.19
C PRO A 382 -8.00 2.90 12.02
N GLU A 383 -6.72 3.04 12.32
CA GLU A 383 -5.64 3.05 11.31
C GLU A 383 -5.45 1.68 10.70
N SER A 384 -5.40 0.66 11.55
CA SER A 384 -5.24 -0.74 11.16
C SER A 384 -6.40 -1.21 10.27
N VAL A 385 -7.66 -0.91 10.62
CA VAL A 385 -8.82 -1.27 9.80
C VAL A 385 -8.80 -0.59 8.43
N ALA A 386 -8.48 0.70 8.38
CA ALA A 386 -8.38 1.43 7.10
C ALA A 386 -7.26 0.85 6.22
N GLN A 387 -6.11 0.51 6.79
CA GLN A 387 -5.00 -0.07 6.05
C GLN A 387 -5.30 -1.51 5.63
N ALA A 388 -5.75 -2.38 6.53
CA ALA A 388 -6.03 -3.79 6.27
C ALA A 388 -7.16 -3.97 5.24
N LEU A 389 -8.30 -3.29 5.42
CA LEU A 389 -9.49 -3.54 4.61
C LEU A 389 -9.61 -2.60 3.39
N LEU A 390 -9.08 -1.38 3.45
CA LEU A 390 -9.22 -0.39 2.36
C LEU A 390 -7.90 -0.05 1.69
N GLY A 391 -6.77 -0.62 2.14
CA GLY A 391 -5.45 -0.27 1.64
C GLY A 391 -5.11 1.21 1.81
N THR A 392 -5.75 1.88 2.78
CA THR A 392 -5.66 3.33 2.95
C THR A 392 -4.93 3.68 4.24
N ARG A 393 -3.92 4.54 4.14
CA ARG A 393 -3.13 4.98 5.30
C ARG A 393 -3.69 6.30 5.84
N ILE A 394 -4.47 6.22 6.91
CA ILE A 394 -5.06 7.41 7.57
C ILE A 394 -4.29 7.86 8.82
N GLY A 395 -3.24 7.15 9.24
CA GLY A 395 -2.56 7.42 10.51
C GLY A 395 -1.98 8.83 10.63
N CYS A 396 -1.41 9.39 9.56
CA CYS A 396 -0.95 10.79 9.58
C CYS A 396 -2.10 11.78 9.87
N ALA A 397 -3.32 11.45 9.44
CA ALA A 397 -4.51 12.28 9.63
C ALA A 397 -4.87 12.46 11.11
N ARG A 398 -4.42 11.57 12.01
CA ARG A 398 -4.68 11.67 13.46
C ARG A 398 -4.21 13.00 14.07
N CYS A 399 -3.05 13.48 13.66
CA CYS A 399 -2.41 14.66 14.25
C CYS A 399 -2.55 15.94 13.39
N HIS A 400 -2.59 15.80 12.06
CA HIS A 400 -2.73 16.89 11.08
C HIS A 400 -3.34 16.35 9.79
N ASN A 401 -3.80 17.17 8.84
CA ASN A 401 -4.31 16.65 7.56
C ASN A 401 -3.24 15.81 6.82
N HIS A 402 -3.66 14.74 6.14
CA HIS A 402 -2.75 13.82 5.46
C HIS A 402 -1.89 14.55 4.42
N PRO A 403 -0.57 14.32 4.36
CA PRO A 403 0.32 15.10 3.51
C PRO A 403 0.17 14.75 2.03
N LEU A 404 -0.30 13.58 1.66
CA LEU A 404 -0.34 13.20 0.24
C LEU A 404 -1.77 13.01 -0.26
N GLU A 405 -2.79 13.21 0.58
CA GLU A 405 -4.16 12.80 0.26
C GLU A 405 -5.21 13.72 0.89
N ARG A 406 -6.46 13.58 0.43
CA ARG A 406 -7.59 14.43 0.83
C ARG A 406 -8.07 14.28 2.27
N PHE A 407 -7.54 13.31 3.02
CA PHE A 407 -8.02 13.00 4.37
C PHE A 407 -7.62 14.08 5.35
N THR A 408 -8.62 14.66 6.00
CA THR A 408 -8.44 15.66 7.04
C THR A 408 -8.33 15.00 8.42
N GLN A 409 -7.86 15.78 9.40
CA GLN A 409 -7.90 15.32 10.79
C GLN A 409 -9.33 15.05 11.26
N ASP A 410 -10.31 15.81 10.78
CA ASP A 410 -11.71 15.58 11.13
C ASP A 410 -12.21 14.26 10.53
N ASP A 411 -11.80 13.92 9.30
CA ASP A 411 -12.10 12.61 8.69
C ASP A 411 -11.56 11.44 9.51
N PHE A 412 -10.36 11.58 10.10
CA PHE A 412 -9.81 10.57 11.00
C PHE A 412 -10.71 10.34 12.23
N TYR A 413 -11.12 11.41 12.91
CA TYR A 413 -11.93 11.30 14.12
C TYR A 413 -13.37 10.87 13.82
N HIS A 414 -13.92 11.26 12.68
CA HIS A 414 -15.16 10.71 12.15
C HIS A 414 -15.07 9.20 11.92
N PHE A 415 -13.94 8.69 11.42
CA PHE A 415 -13.73 7.27 11.24
C PHE A 415 -13.49 6.55 12.58
N ALA A 416 -12.70 7.14 13.48
CA ALA A 416 -12.44 6.62 14.82
C ALA A 416 -13.72 6.48 15.66
N ALA A 417 -14.72 7.34 15.42
CA ALA A 417 -16.04 7.26 16.06
C ALA A 417 -16.78 5.94 15.82
N TYR A 418 -16.44 5.16 14.78
CA TYR A 418 -16.98 3.80 14.65
C TYR A 418 -16.57 2.85 15.77
N PHE A 419 -15.47 3.14 16.45
CA PHE A 419 -14.89 2.32 17.51
C PHE A 419 -15.20 2.85 18.91
N SER A 420 -16.03 3.89 19.05
CA SER A 420 -16.29 4.56 20.35
C SER A 420 -17.04 3.69 21.38
N ARG A 421 -17.57 2.54 20.96
CA ARG A 421 -18.22 1.55 21.85
C ARG A 421 -17.31 0.36 22.16
N VAL A 422 -16.12 0.30 21.58
CA VAL A 422 -15.20 -0.83 21.71
C VAL A 422 -14.30 -0.62 22.91
N SER A 423 -14.28 -1.56 23.84
CA SER A 423 -13.34 -1.57 24.95
C SER A 423 -12.84 -2.97 25.27
N LEU A 424 -11.69 -3.06 25.95
CA LEU A 424 -11.14 -4.32 26.43
C LEU A 424 -11.33 -4.43 27.95
N ASP A 425 -12.00 -5.50 28.39
CA ASP A 425 -11.77 -6.03 29.75
C ASP A 425 -10.47 -6.83 29.72
N ARG A 426 -9.38 -6.10 29.89
CA ARG A 426 -8.01 -6.60 29.79
C ARG A 426 -7.65 -7.36 31.07
N ARG A 427 -7.33 -8.64 30.93
CA ARG A 427 -6.85 -9.51 32.01
C ARG A 427 -5.55 -10.18 31.57
N GLU A 428 -4.60 -10.37 32.48
CA GLU A 428 -3.45 -11.22 32.17
C GLU A 428 -3.95 -12.65 31.92
N ALA A 429 -3.34 -13.36 30.97
CA ALA A 429 -3.82 -14.68 30.54
C ALA A 429 -3.96 -15.71 31.69
N ARG A 430 -3.20 -15.55 32.78
CA ARG A 430 -3.27 -16.40 33.98
C ARG A 430 -4.50 -16.14 34.86
N TRP A 431 -5.13 -14.96 34.78
CA TRP A 431 -6.26 -14.52 35.62
C TRP A 431 -7.61 -14.53 34.89
N GLY A 432 -7.62 -14.90 33.61
CA GLY A 432 -8.81 -14.94 32.77
C GLY A 432 -8.52 -14.49 31.35
N LEU A 433 -9.51 -14.63 30.48
CA LEU A 433 -9.37 -14.24 29.08
C LEU A 433 -9.72 -12.77 28.90
N THR A 434 -8.88 -12.07 28.14
CA THR A 434 -9.21 -10.72 27.65
C THR A 434 -10.46 -10.81 26.78
N THR A 435 -11.43 -9.94 27.08
CA THR A 435 -12.73 -9.91 26.41
C THR A 435 -12.90 -8.55 25.72
N LEU A 436 -13.36 -8.57 24.47
CA LEU A 436 -13.74 -7.37 23.75
C LEU A 436 -15.19 -7.05 24.04
N LEU A 437 -15.39 -5.97 24.77
CA LEU A 437 -16.70 -5.49 25.21
C LEU A 437 -17.21 -4.43 24.25
N ILE A 438 -18.49 -4.53 23.91
CA ILE A 438 -19.23 -3.50 23.19
C ILE A 438 -20.17 -2.84 24.20
N SER A 439 -19.90 -1.57 24.52
CA SER A 439 -20.75 -0.85 25.46
C SER A 439 -22.11 -0.57 24.82
N HIS A 440 -23.18 -0.97 25.50
CA HIS A 440 -24.55 -0.64 25.12
C HIS A 440 -25.05 0.59 25.90
N PRO A 441 -26.06 1.32 25.40
CA PRO A 441 -26.60 2.49 26.10
C PRO A 441 -27.23 2.10 27.45
N ASP A 442 -27.01 2.94 28.47
CA ASP A 442 -27.83 2.99 29.69
C ASP A 442 -29.15 3.74 29.37
N GLN A 443 -30.24 3.43 30.08
CA GLN A 443 -31.58 4.02 29.85
C GLN A 443 -31.65 5.54 30.04
N ASN A 444 -30.60 6.18 30.60
CA ASN A 444 -30.46 7.63 30.71
C ASN A 444 -29.70 8.24 29.51
N GLN A 445 -30.38 8.32 28.38
CA GLN A 445 -29.88 8.53 27.02
C GLN A 445 -29.11 9.85 26.72
N ASN A 446 -28.96 10.79 27.66
CA ASN A 446 -28.26 12.07 27.41
C ASN A 446 -26.77 12.11 27.81
N LYS A 447 -26.18 10.99 28.29
CA LYS A 447 -24.81 11.00 28.86
C LYS A 447 -23.73 10.23 28.08
N ASN A 448 -24.06 9.51 27.01
CA ASN A 448 -23.04 8.68 26.30
C ASN A 448 -23.30 8.58 24.77
N PRO A 449 -23.14 9.68 24.02
CA PRO A 449 -23.38 9.69 22.57
C PRO A 449 -22.36 8.86 21.79
N VAL A 450 -22.79 8.22 20.69
CA VAL A 450 -21.89 7.54 19.75
C VAL A 450 -21.06 8.59 19.01
N GLY A 451 -19.76 8.58 19.25
CA GLY A 451 -18.83 9.53 18.65
C GLY A 451 -17.60 9.77 19.49
N VAL A 452 -16.78 10.72 19.05
CA VAL A 452 -15.54 11.13 19.72
C VAL A 452 -15.40 12.63 19.72
N THR A 453 -14.69 13.17 20.70
CA THR A 453 -14.33 14.59 20.70
C THR A 453 -12.99 14.77 19.99
N GLN A 454 -12.97 15.62 18.97
CA GLN A 454 -11.75 15.96 18.24
C GLN A 454 -10.86 16.85 19.13
N PRO A 455 -9.60 16.46 19.45
CA PRO A 455 -8.81 17.13 20.49
C PRO A 455 -8.39 18.57 20.20
N ARG A 456 -8.23 18.95 18.92
CA ARG A 456 -7.82 20.29 18.48
C ARG A 456 -8.96 21.30 18.50
N THR A 457 -10.16 20.92 18.07
CA THR A 457 -11.32 21.82 17.91
C THR A 457 -12.31 21.69 19.07
N GLY A 458 -12.24 20.62 19.85
CA GLY A 458 -13.22 20.27 20.88
C GLY A 458 -14.59 19.87 20.32
N GLN A 459 -14.72 19.74 19.00
CA GLN A 459 -15.98 19.37 18.36
C GLN A 459 -16.28 17.89 18.54
N PHE A 460 -17.55 17.59 18.77
CA PHE A 460 -18.04 16.22 18.83
C PHE A 460 -18.26 15.66 17.41
N MET A 461 -17.54 14.61 17.06
CA MET A 461 -17.55 13.93 15.77
C MET A 461 -18.39 12.66 15.85
N LYS A 462 -19.46 12.61 15.06
CA LYS A 462 -20.25 11.37 14.85
C LYS A 462 -19.53 10.44 13.87
N ALA A 463 -19.85 9.15 13.92
CA ALA A 463 -19.33 8.18 12.96
C ALA A 463 -19.65 8.60 11.52
N ARG A 464 -18.63 8.61 10.65
CA ARG A 464 -18.79 8.88 9.21
C ARG A 464 -17.70 8.15 8.43
N PRO A 465 -18.02 7.50 7.29
CA PRO A 465 -17.03 6.84 6.45
C PRO A 465 -16.03 7.81 5.81
N LEU A 466 -14.91 7.25 5.32
CA LEU A 466 -13.80 8.02 4.73
C LEU A 466 -14.15 8.68 3.39
N ASP A 467 -15.21 8.24 2.71
CA ASP A 467 -15.75 8.90 1.52
C ASP A 467 -16.71 10.04 1.84
N ARG A 468 -16.96 10.31 3.13
CA ARG A 468 -17.83 11.36 3.68
C ARG A 468 -19.32 11.18 3.36
N THR A 469 -19.75 10.00 2.91
CA THR A 469 -21.17 9.67 2.83
C THR A 469 -21.81 9.67 4.23
N ALA A 470 -23.12 9.90 4.34
CA ALA A 470 -23.78 9.91 5.64
C ALA A 470 -23.83 8.48 6.23
N ALA A 471 -23.55 8.33 7.52
CA ALA A 471 -23.71 7.06 8.22
C ALA A 471 -25.09 6.99 8.88
N ASP A 472 -25.85 5.93 8.62
CA ASP A 472 -27.15 5.64 9.24
C ASP A 472 -27.01 4.83 10.55
N ALA A 473 -26.02 5.14 11.39
CA ALA A 473 -25.88 4.44 12.66
C ALA A 473 -26.84 5.05 13.69
N ALA A 474 -27.85 4.29 14.14
CA ALA A 474 -28.69 4.71 15.24
C ALA A 474 -27.85 4.82 16.54
N PRO A 475 -28.19 5.71 17.48
CA PRO A 475 -27.43 5.90 18.73
C PRO A 475 -27.30 4.64 19.62
N THR A 476 -28.15 3.63 19.39
CA THR A 476 -28.22 2.36 20.12
C THR A 476 -27.39 1.23 19.53
N ASP A 477 -26.89 1.40 18.30
CA ASP A 477 -26.26 0.32 17.54
C ASP A 477 -24.75 0.27 17.79
N ASP A 478 -24.15 -0.91 17.63
CA ASP A 478 -22.71 -1.02 17.43
C ASP A 478 -22.35 -0.35 16.10
N PRO A 479 -21.67 0.81 16.10
CA PRO A 479 -21.43 1.56 14.88
C PRO A 479 -20.60 0.77 13.87
N ARG A 480 -19.82 -0.22 14.33
CA ARG A 480 -19.03 -1.08 13.45
C ARG A 480 -19.90 -1.91 12.50
N GLN A 481 -21.17 -2.14 12.80
CA GLN A 481 -22.11 -2.79 11.88
C GLN A 481 -22.35 -1.93 10.64
N ALA A 482 -22.59 -0.63 10.84
CA ALA A 482 -22.71 0.33 9.75
C ALA A 482 -21.37 0.49 8.99
N LEU A 483 -20.24 0.49 9.71
CA LEU A 483 -18.92 0.49 9.08
C LEU A 483 -18.71 -0.76 8.21
N ALA A 484 -19.05 -1.94 8.71
CA ALA A 484 -18.86 -3.19 7.98
C ALA A 484 -19.74 -3.24 6.73
N LYS A 485 -20.97 -2.74 6.81
CA LYS A 485 -21.83 -2.56 5.64
C LYS A 485 -21.20 -1.65 4.59
N TRP A 486 -20.64 -0.50 5.00
CA TRP A 486 -19.99 0.44 4.07
C TRP A 486 -18.66 -0.09 3.51
N VAL A 487 -17.83 -0.72 4.34
CA VAL A 487 -16.56 -1.32 3.90
C VAL A 487 -16.83 -2.39 2.84
N THR A 488 -17.83 -3.24 3.07
CA THR A 488 -18.14 -4.38 2.19
C THR A 488 -19.11 -4.07 1.04
N ASP A 489 -19.54 -2.80 0.90
CA ASP A 489 -20.41 -2.38 -0.17
C ASP A 489 -19.73 -2.59 -1.54
N ALA A 490 -20.44 -3.15 -2.50
CA ALA A 490 -19.93 -3.41 -3.85
C ALA A 490 -19.44 -2.14 -4.59
N LYS A 491 -19.91 -0.96 -4.17
CA LYS A 491 -19.47 0.35 -4.69
C LYS A 491 -18.20 0.86 -4.02
N ASN A 492 -17.77 0.26 -2.90
CA ASN A 492 -16.55 0.63 -2.20
C ASN A 492 -15.33 0.06 -2.94
N GLU A 493 -14.83 0.84 -3.90
CA GLU A 493 -13.69 0.46 -4.72
C GLU A 493 -12.40 0.18 -3.92
N ALA A 494 -12.23 0.83 -2.76
CA ALA A 494 -11.04 0.67 -1.94
C ALA A 494 -11.00 -0.72 -1.29
N PHE A 495 -12.15 -1.28 -0.90
CA PHE A 495 -12.24 -2.61 -0.31
C PHE A 495 -11.83 -3.72 -1.29
N ALA A 496 -12.49 -3.76 -2.47
CA ALA A 496 -12.12 -4.71 -3.52
C ALA A 496 -10.68 -4.47 -4.01
N GLY A 497 -10.30 -3.22 -4.21
CA GLY A 497 -8.98 -2.83 -4.66
C GLY A 497 -7.87 -3.29 -3.71
N ALA A 498 -8.03 -3.13 -2.40
CA ALA A 498 -7.02 -3.49 -1.41
C ALA A 498 -6.68 -4.97 -1.45
N MET A 499 -7.68 -5.84 -1.59
CA MET A 499 -7.43 -7.28 -1.69
C MET A 499 -6.90 -7.65 -3.08
N VAL A 500 -7.49 -7.14 -4.16
CA VAL A 500 -7.01 -7.37 -5.53
C VAL A 500 -5.54 -7.02 -5.68
N ASN A 501 -5.10 -5.88 -5.16
CA ASN A 501 -3.69 -5.45 -5.23
C ASN A 501 -2.75 -6.39 -4.47
N ARG A 502 -3.17 -6.85 -3.28
CA ARG A 502 -2.39 -7.78 -2.46
C ARG A 502 -2.25 -9.14 -3.13
N VAL A 503 -3.34 -9.69 -3.66
CA VAL A 503 -3.31 -10.95 -4.41
C VAL A 503 -2.44 -10.80 -5.67
N TRP A 504 -2.58 -9.68 -6.39
CA TRP A 504 -1.76 -9.40 -7.57
C TRP A 504 -0.26 -9.35 -7.24
N ARG A 505 0.13 -8.57 -6.22
CA ARG A 505 1.51 -8.49 -5.72
C ARG A 505 2.02 -9.86 -5.25
N HIS A 506 1.16 -10.66 -4.61
CA HIS A 506 1.50 -12.00 -4.15
C HIS A 506 1.92 -12.93 -5.28
N TYR A 507 1.35 -12.82 -6.47
CA TYR A 507 1.70 -13.68 -7.62
C TYR A 507 2.71 -13.05 -8.59
N LEU A 508 2.65 -11.73 -8.81
CA LEU A 508 3.51 -11.04 -9.79
C LEU A 508 4.59 -10.15 -9.17
N GLY A 509 4.73 -10.12 -7.85
CA GLY A 509 5.81 -9.42 -7.14
C GLY A 509 5.63 -7.96 -6.87
N VAL A 510 4.98 -7.25 -7.79
CA VAL A 510 4.78 -5.80 -7.70
C VAL A 510 3.29 -5.50 -7.83
N GLY A 511 2.73 -4.73 -6.89
CA GLY A 511 1.33 -4.32 -6.93
C GLY A 511 1.02 -3.46 -8.15
N LEU A 512 -0.24 -3.44 -8.58
CA LEU A 512 -0.70 -2.47 -9.58
C LEU A 512 -0.56 -1.05 -9.03
N VAL A 513 -0.82 -0.89 -7.73
CA VAL A 513 -0.42 0.28 -6.94
C VAL A 513 0.69 -0.17 -6.00
N GLU A 514 1.79 0.59 -5.91
CA GLU A 514 2.87 0.30 -4.96
C GLU A 514 3.26 1.57 -4.17
N PRO A 515 3.37 1.54 -2.83
CA PRO A 515 3.12 0.41 -1.91
C PRO A 515 1.71 -0.20 -2.00
N VAL A 516 1.61 -1.52 -1.83
CA VAL A 516 0.37 -2.29 -2.06
C VAL A 516 -0.83 -1.87 -1.20
N ASP A 517 -0.54 -1.27 -0.06
CA ASP A 517 -1.45 -0.80 0.98
C ASP A 517 -1.39 0.73 1.12
N ASP A 518 -1.09 1.42 0.02
CA ASP A 518 -1.10 2.87 -0.13
C ASP A 518 -1.99 3.27 -1.34
N LEU A 519 -3.22 2.78 -1.31
CA LEU A 519 -4.27 3.06 -2.29
C LEU A 519 -4.80 4.47 -2.09
N ARG A 520 -4.38 5.36 -2.98
CA ARG A 520 -4.75 6.77 -2.92
C ARG A 520 -4.77 7.39 -4.31
N ALA A 521 -5.53 8.46 -4.50
CA ALA A 521 -5.67 9.08 -5.83
C ALA A 521 -4.31 9.53 -6.39
N THR A 522 -3.41 9.97 -5.50
CA THR A 522 -2.04 10.44 -5.81
C THR A 522 -1.01 9.33 -5.99
N ASN A 523 -1.43 8.06 -5.89
CA ASN A 523 -0.65 6.88 -6.22
C ASN A 523 -1.45 5.98 -7.17
N PRO A 524 -1.68 6.41 -8.43
CA PRO A 524 -2.57 5.69 -9.34
C PRO A 524 -1.96 4.34 -9.77
N PRO A 525 -2.80 3.35 -10.11
CA PRO A 525 -2.31 2.06 -10.59
C PRO A 525 -1.54 2.20 -11.91
N THR A 526 -0.50 1.35 -12.09
CA THR A 526 0.32 1.28 -13.32
C THR A 526 -0.50 0.91 -14.56
N ASN A 527 -1.61 0.20 -14.35
CA ASN A 527 -2.62 -0.15 -15.35
C ASN A 527 -4.05 0.04 -14.78
N PRO A 528 -4.64 1.25 -14.93
CA PRO A 528 -5.98 1.55 -14.40
C PRO A 528 -7.11 0.70 -14.99
N LEU A 529 -6.99 0.26 -16.24
CA LEU A 529 -8.00 -0.58 -16.89
C LEU A 529 -8.00 -2.00 -16.32
N LEU A 530 -6.81 -2.59 -16.14
CA LEU A 530 -6.67 -3.88 -15.47
C LEU A 530 -7.17 -3.82 -14.02
N TRP A 531 -6.82 -2.76 -13.30
CA TRP A 531 -7.29 -2.51 -11.93
C TRP A 531 -8.81 -2.49 -11.85
N ALA A 532 -9.47 -1.77 -12.76
CA ALA A 532 -10.93 -1.72 -12.81
C ALA A 532 -11.54 -3.09 -13.14
N ALA A 533 -10.97 -3.81 -14.12
CA ALA A 533 -11.46 -5.12 -14.54
C ALA A 533 -11.34 -6.20 -13.44
N LEU A 534 -10.20 -6.27 -12.75
CA LEU A 534 -10.00 -7.22 -11.66
C LEU A 534 -10.94 -6.96 -10.47
N LYS A 535 -11.16 -5.68 -10.11
CA LYS A 535 -12.14 -5.33 -9.07
C LYS A 535 -13.56 -5.73 -9.48
N ALA A 536 -13.95 -5.44 -10.71
CA ALA A 536 -15.27 -5.79 -11.22
C ALA A 536 -15.49 -7.31 -11.20
N GLU A 537 -14.50 -8.08 -11.64
CA GLU A 537 -14.56 -9.55 -11.59
C GLU A 537 -14.63 -10.08 -10.16
N PHE A 538 -13.83 -9.52 -9.24
CA PHE A 538 -13.84 -9.93 -7.83
C PHE A 538 -15.20 -9.67 -7.17
N VAL A 539 -15.81 -8.51 -7.42
CA VAL A 539 -17.18 -8.20 -6.95
C VAL A 539 -18.21 -9.10 -7.62
N ALA A 540 -18.12 -9.33 -8.94
CA ALA A 540 -19.06 -10.19 -9.68
C ALA A 540 -19.02 -11.64 -9.20
N LYS A 541 -17.85 -12.13 -8.77
CA LYS A 541 -17.66 -13.45 -8.15
C LYS A 541 -17.94 -13.46 -6.65
N LYS A 542 -18.61 -12.44 -6.12
CA LYS A 542 -18.97 -12.33 -4.69
C LYS A 542 -17.77 -12.47 -3.77
N TYR A 543 -16.68 -11.80 -4.12
CA TYR A 543 -15.45 -11.75 -3.33
C TYR A 543 -14.79 -13.13 -3.10
N ASP A 544 -14.95 -14.06 -4.05
CA ASP A 544 -14.27 -15.35 -4.06
C ASP A 544 -12.77 -15.17 -4.33
N LEU A 545 -11.97 -15.39 -3.30
CA LEU A 545 -10.52 -15.29 -3.36
C LEU A 545 -9.91 -16.34 -4.28
N ARG A 546 -10.35 -17.60 -4.23
CA ARG A 546 -9.79 -18.66 -5.09
C ARG A 546 -10.08 -18.39 -6.57
N ALA A 547 -11.25 -17.84 -6.90
CA ALA A 547 -11.57 -17.44 -8.27
C ALA A 547 -10.63 -16.36 -8.80
N LEU A 548 -10.34 -15.33 -7.98
CA LEU A 548 -9.38 -14.29 -8.34
C LEU A 548 -7.95 -14.84 -8.51
N MET A 549 -7.51 -15.73 -7.60
CA MET A 549 -6.20 -16.36 -7.70
C MET A 549 -6.08 -17.23 -8.95
N ARG A 550 -7.10 -18.04 -9.24
CA ARG A 550 -7.17 -18.88 -10.44
C ARG A 550 -7.06 -18.04 -11.71
N LEU A 551 -7.78 -16.90 -11.77
CA LEU A 551 -7.71 -15.99 -12.91
C LEU A 551 -6.28 -15.48 -13.15
N ILE A 552 -5.56 -15.11 -12.09
CA ILE A 552 -4.18 -14.63 -12.20
C ILE A 552 -3.23 -15.77 -12.59
N LEU A 553 -3.29 -16.91 -11.90
CA LEU A 553 -2.40 -18.07 -12.11
C LEU A 553 -2.54 -18.74 -13.49
N THR A 554 -3.69 -18.54 -14.15
CA THR A 554 -3.97 -19.05 -15.51
C THR A 554 -3.76 -18.00 -16.60
N SER A 555 -3.46 -16.75 -16.24
CA SER A 555 -3.10 -15.71 -17.21
C SER A 555 -1.79 -16.03 -17.91
N ARG A 556 -1.61 -15.55 -19.14
CA ARG A 556 -0.33 -15.59 -19.83
C ARG A 556 0.69 -14.67 -19.16
N ALA A 557 0.27 -13.53 -18.61
CA ALA A 557 1.13 -12.62 -17.84
C ALA A 557 1.85 -13.35 -16.68
N TYR A 558 1.13 -14.20 -15.93
CA TYR A 558 1.74 -15.05 -14.90
C TYR A 558 2.63 -16.15 -15.47
N GLN A 559 2.42 -16.56 -16.72
CA GLN A 559 3.16 -17.62 -17.40
C GLN A 559 4.35 -17.10 -18.22
N LEU A 560 4.69 -15.81 -18.16
CA LEU A 560 5.91 -15.31 -18.80
C LEU A 560 7.15 -15.84 -18.06
N SER A 561 8.24 -16.03 -18.79
CA SER A 561 9.55 -16.35 -18.22
C SER A 561 10.13 -15.13 -17.48
N ALA A 562 10.93 -15.37 -16.44
CA ALA A 562 11.79 -14.34 -15.85
C ALA A 562 13.00 -13.98 -16.72
N ALA A 563 13.33 -14.80 -17.73
CA ALA A 563 14.34 -14.45 -18.71
C ALA A 563 13.87 -13.22 -19.50
N THR A 564 14.62 -12.13 -19.36
CA THR A 564 14.32 -10.88 -20.04
C THR A 564 14.88 -10.86 -21.46
N ARG A 565 14.38 -9.92 -22.25
CA ARG A 565 14.99 -9.50 -23.50
C ARG A 565 15.59 -8.11 -23.31
N ALA A 566 16.46 -7.70 -24.23
CA ALA A 566 17.02 -6.35 -24.23
C ALA A 566 15.95 -5.25 -24.11
N GLY A 567 14.76 -5.47 -24.71
CA GLY A 567 13.67 -4.52 -24.65
C GLY A 567 13.01 -4.37 -23.27
N ASN A 568 13.00 -5.40 -22.44
CA ASN A 568 12.18 -5.41 -21.22
C ASN A 568 13.00 -5.63 -19.94
N ALA A 569 14.33 -5.72 -20.04
CA ALA A 569 15.23 -5.95 -18.91
C ALA A 569 15.14 -4.91 -17.78
N THR A 570 14.69 -3.69 -18.09
CA THR A 570 14.52 -2.60 -17.11
C THR A 570 13.07 -2.39 -16.69
N ASP A 571 12.13 -3.22 -17.15
CA ASP A 571 10.75 -3.15 -16.68
C ASP A 571 10.64 -3.78 -15.30
N ASP A 572 10.18 -3.01 -14.33
CA ASP A 572 10.02 -3.43 -12.95
C ASP A 572 8.56 -3.36 -12.47
N ARG A 573 7.60 -2.97 -13.33
CA ARG A 573 6.20 -2.70 -12.90
C ARG A 573 5.11 -2.87 -13.94
N TYR A 574 5.44 -3.18 -15.20
CA TYR A 574 4.45 -3.35 -16.29
C TYR A 574 4.17 -4.80 -16.67
N TYR A 575 4.87 -5.75 -16.06
CA TYR A 575 4.65 -7.20 -16.17
C TYR A 575 4.97 -7.74 -17.56
N SER A 576 6.01 -7.20 -18.19
CA SER A 576 6.57 -7.72 -19.45
C SER A 576 7.26 -9.08 -19.30
N HIS A 577 7.58 -9.49 -18.09
CA HIS A 577 8.20 -10.76 -17.73
C HIS A 577 7.82 -11.10 -16.28
N TYR A 578 8.09 -12.32 -15.84
CA TYR A 578 7.91 -12.66 -14.44
C TYR A 578 9.06 -12.09 -13.61
N TYR A 579 8.74 -11.36 -12.54
CA TYR A 579 9.78 -10.84 -11.66
C TYR A 579 10.28 -11.93 -10.72
N ALA A 580 11.57 -12.23 -10.78
CA ALA A 580 12.17 -13.18 -9.86
C ALA A 580 12.12 -12.65 -8.42
N ARG A 581 11.61 -13.44 -7.48
CA ARG A 581 11.38 -13.02 -6.09
C ARG A 581 12.03 -13.98 -5.13
N ARG A 582 12.74 -13.45 -4.14
CA ARG A 582 13.29 -14.28 -3.07
C ARG A 582 12.14 -14.99 -2.37
N LEU A 583 12.33 -16.28 -2.06
CA LEU A 583 11.38 -17.01 -1.25
C LEU A 583 11.20 -16.33 0.11
N PRO A 584 9.95 -16.16 0.61
CA PRO A 584 9.71 -15.68 1.97
C PRO A 584 10.44 -16.53 3.01
N ALA A 585 10.76 -15.94 4.16
CA ALA A 585 11.56 -16.59 5.21
C ALA A 585 11.05 -18.00 5.57
N GLU A 586 9.73 -18.12 5.77
CA GLU A 586 9.05 -19.36 6.13
C GLU A 586 9.14 -20.39 5.00
N VAL A 587 8.83 -19.97 3.76
CA VAL A 587 8.87 -20.81 2.56
C VAL A 587 10.29 -21.30 2.27
N LEU A 588 11.31 -20.45 2.45
CA LEU A 588 12.71 -20.82 2.23
C LEU A 588 13.18 -21.85 3.27
N LEU A 589 12.85 -21.65 4.55
CA LEU A 589 13.21 -22.59 5.61
C LEU A 589 12.52 -23.94 5.42
N ASP A 590 11.24 -23.92 5.03
CA ASP A 590 10.48 -25.12 4.71
C ASP A 590 11.02 -25.81 3.47
N ALA A 591 11.39 -25.07 2.42
CA ALA A 591 12.02 -25.63 1.23
C ALA A 591 13.35 -26.34 1.56
N ILE A 592 14.23 -25.71 2.37
CA ILE A 592 15.49 -26.34 2.81
C ILE A 592 15.19 -27.62 3.62
N THR A 593 14.22 -27.55 4.52
CA THR A 593 13.79 -28.70 5.34
C THR A 593 13.24 -29.84 4.49
N ASP A 594 12.42 -29.52 3.49
CA ASP A 594 11.82 -30.48 2.56
C ASP A 594 12.90 -31.17 1.74
N VAL A 595 13.79 -30.43 1.09
CA VAL A 595 14.81 -31.04 0.22
C VAL A 595 15.85 -31.80 1.01
N THR A 596 16.27 -31.31 2.18
CA THR A 596 17.23 -32.04 3.03
C THR A 596 16.58 -33.22 3.75
N GLY A 597 15.26 -33.21 3.94
CA GLY A 597 14.54 -34.23 4.72
C GLY A 597 14.89 -34.18 6.20
N VAL A 598 15.39 -33.04 6.70
CA VAL A 598 15.78 -32.83 8.10
C VAL A 598 14.84 -31.80 8.73
N PRO A 599 13.91 -32.22 9.60
CA PRO A 599 12.87 -31.34 10.13
C PRO A 599 13.47 -30.17 10.92
N GLU A 600 12.80 -29.03 10.87
CA GLU A 600 13.09 -27.91 11.76
C GLU A 600 12.38 -28.08 13.10
N ARG A 601 12.96 -27.53 14.17
CA ARG A 601 12.35 -27.55 15.50
C ARG A 601 11.91 -26.13 15.89
N PHE A 602 10.64 -26.01 16.25
CA PHE A 602 10.09 -24.77 16.82
C PHE A 602 9.63 -25.04 18.25
N ASP A 603 10.08 -24.23 19.20
CA ASP A 603 9.73 -24.41 20.60
C ASP A 603 8.22 -24.28 20.83
N GLY A 604 7.66 -25.25 21.55
CA GLY A 604 6.21 -25.34 21.80
C GLY A 604 5.41 -25.93 20.63
N TYR A 605 6.06 -26.46 19.59
CA TYR A 605 5.42 -27.16 18.47
C TYR A 605 5.98 -28.59 18.32
N PRO A 606 5.18 -29.56 17.82
CA PRO A 606 5.66 -30.89 17.48
C PRO A 606 6.77 -30.85 16.42
N LEU A 607 7.69 -31.82 16.47
CA LEU A 607 8.68 -31.99 15.41
C LEU A 607 7.98 -32.26 14.07
N GLY A 608 8.39 -31.55 13.02
CA GLY A 608 7.77 -31.62 11.70
C GLY A 608 6.70 -30.55 11.42
N THR A 609 6.39 -29.67 12.39
CA THR A 609 5.64 -28.44 12.11
C THR A 609 6.43 -27.56 11.13
N ARG A 610 5.78 -27.12 10.05
CA ARG A 610 6.35 -26.23 9.05
C ARG A 610 6.43 -24.80 9.58
N ALA A 611 7.38 -24.01 9.09
CA ALA A 611 7.52 -22.60 9.41
C ALA A 611 6.25 -21.80 9.03
N VAL A 612 5.64 -22.09 7.88
CA VAL A 612 4.38 -21.44 7.47
C VAL A 612 3.20 -21.74 8.42
N GLN A 613 3.27 -22.82 9.20
CA GLN A 613 2.26 -23.22 10.18
C GLN A 613 2.52 -22.64 11.58
N VAL A 614 3.58 -21.85 11.78
CA VAL A 614 3.90 -21.22 13.06
C VAL A 614 3.19 -19.85 13.15
N PRO A 615 2.10 -19.73 13.92
CA PRO A 615 1.30 -18.52 13.93
C PRO A 615 1.88 -17.37 14.75
N ASP A 616 2.78 -17.63 15.69
CA ASP A 616 3.31 -16.58 16.58
C ASP A 616 4.65 -16.05 16.05
N PRO A 617 4.74 -14.79 15.59
CA PRO A 617 6.01 -14.22 15.12
C PRO A 617 7.04 -14.11 16.25
N GLY A 618 6.63 -14.19 17.52
CA GLY A 618 7.53 -14.26 18.68
C GLY A 618 8.19 -15.62 18.89
N THR A 619 7.87 -16.66 18.09
CA THR A 619 8.54 -17.96 18.18
C THR A 619 9.99 -17.83 17.73
N ALA A 620 10.92 -18.22 18.59
CA ALA A 620 12.35 -18.04 18.39
C ALA A 620 12.84 -18.76 17.11
N SER A 621 13.48 -18.01 16.21
CA SER A 621 14.17 -18.53 15.03
C SER A 621 15.03 -17.42 14.44
N ASP A 622 16.35 -17.57 14.53
CA ASP A 622 17.29 -16.61 13.93
C ASP A 622 17.18 -16.57 12.41
N PHE A 623 16.93 -17.72 11.79
CA PHE A 623 16.68 -17.80 10.36
C PHE A 623 15.46 -16.95 9.97
N LEU A 624 14.29 -17.20 10.57
CA LEU A 624 13.08 -16.49 10.16
C LEU A 624 13.20 -14.97 10.35
N ARG A 625 13.82 -14.53 11.45
CA ARG A 625 14.09 -13.10 11.71
C ARG A 625 15.06 -12.51 10.68
N MET A 626 16.19 -13.18 10.43
CA MET A 626 17.22 -12.70 9.49
C MET A 626 16.71 -12.59 8.05
N PHE A 627 15.80 -13.46 7.64
CA PHE A 627 15.21 -13.50 6.30
C PHE A 627 13.92 -12.68 6.16
N GLY A 628 13.59 -11.83 7.14
CA GLY A 628 12.56 -10.81 7.02
C GLY A 628 11.14 -11.29 7.31
N ARG A 629 10.95 -12.26 8.22
CA ARG A 629 9.62 -12.59 8.78
C ARG A 629 8.98 -11.34 9.38
N SER A 630 7.67 -11.16 9.14
CA SER A 630 6.89 -10.06 9.72
C SER A 630 6.72 -10.22 11.24
N ASP A 631 6.90 -9.12 11.97
CA ASP A 631 6.56 -9.04 13.41
C ASP A 631 5.06 -8.81 13.64
N ARG A 632 4.32 -8.45 12.57
CA ARG A 632 2.88 -8.19 12.52
C ARG A 632 2.45 -7.06 13.44
N VAL A 633 3.28 -6.01 13.48
CA VAL A 633 3.10 -4.85 14.35
C VAL A 633 2.00 -3.94 13.84
N THR A 634 1.90 -3.85 12.53
CA THR A 634 1.02 -3.06 11.71
C THR A 634 0.49 -3.96 10.60
N ALA A 635 -0.60 -3.54 9.96
CA ALA A 635 -1.10 -4.20 8.76
C ALA A 635 -0.25 -3.89 7.51
N CYS A 636 0.95 -3.30 7.69
CA CYS A 636 1.79 -2.90 6.56
C CYS A 636 2.38 -4.11 5.85
N ALA A 637 2.17 -4.19 4.54
CA ALA A 637 2.86 -5.19 3.73
C ALA A 637 4.39 -5.01 3.74
N CYS A 638 4.85 -3.81 4.09
CA CYS A 638 6.26 -3.44 4.20
C CYS A 638 7.00 -4.05 5.39
N GLU A 639 6.31 -4.65 6.38
CA GLU A 639 6.99 -5.32 7.50
C GLU A 639 7.75 -6.57 7.08
N ARG A 640 7.28 -7.24 6.04
CA ARG A 640 7.97 -8.37 5.45
C ARG A 640 9.03 -7.84 4.49
N SER A 641 10.30 -8.05 4.81
CA SER A 641 11.40 -7.67 3.92
C SER A 641 11.81 -8.85 3.03
N GLY A 642 11.90 -8.56 1.73
CA GLY A 642 12.47 -9.44 0.71
C GLY A 642 13.97 -9.19 0.47
N ASP A 643 14.57 -8.23 1.18
CA ASP A 643 15.90 -7.73 0.87
C ASP A 643 16.97 -8.81 1.04
N VAL A 644 17.98 -8.76 0.18
CA VAL A 644 19.16 -9.62 0.26
C VAL A 644 20.20 -8.90 1.09
N THR A 645 20.49 -9.42 2.29
CA THR A 645 21.46 -8.83 3.22
C THR A 645 22.73 -9.69 3.28
N LEU A 646 23.88 -9.07 3.55
CA LEU A 646 25.14 -9.79 3.72
C LEU A 646 25.05 -10.88 4.82
N PRO A 647 24.46 -10.61 6.02
CA PRO A 647 24.25 -11.67 7.02
C PRO A 647 23.43 -12.85 6.50
N ALA A 648 22.34 -12.60 5.76
CA ALA A 648 21.51 -13.67 5.19
C ALA A 648 22.30 -14.53 4.19
N VAL A 649 23.13 -13.92 3.34
CA VAL A 649 23.98 -14.64 2.38
C VAL A 649 25.01 -15.50 3.11
N LEU A 650 25.71 -14.95 4.10
CA LEU A 650 26.69 -15.70 4.90
C LEU A 650 26.04 -16.87 5.66
N HIS A 651 24.81 -16.69 6.13
CA HIS A 651 24.07 -17.75 6.82
C HIS A 651 23.67 -18.90 5.89
N ILE A 652 23.25 -18.65 4.64
CA ILE A 652 23.00 -19.76 3.70
C ILE A 652 24.30 -20.50 3.38
N LEU A 653 25.41 -19.77 3.17
CA LEU A 653 26.68 -20.35 2.76
C LEU A 653 27.32 -21.22 3.85
N GLY A 654 27.32 -20.76 5.10
CA GLY A 654 28.06 -21.42 6.20
C GLY A 654 27.24 -21.81 7.43
N GLY A 655 25.96 -21.42 7.50
CA GLY A 655 25.12 -21.64 8.67
C GLY A 655 24.67 -23.09 8.83
N SER A 656 24.38 -23.48 10.09
CA SER A 656 23.91 -24.83 10.43
C SER A 656 22.57 -25.19 9.79
N THR A 657 21.72 -24.20 9.46
CA THR A 657 20.45 -24.41 8.75
C THR A 657 20.65 -25.04 7.37
N THR A 658 21.74 -24.68 6.67
CA THR A 658 22.06 -25.25 5.35
C THR A 658 23.09 -26.37 5.49
N VAL A 659 24.31 -26.05 5.92
CA VAL A 659 25.44 -26.99 5.95
C VAL A 659 25.16 -28.16 6.88
N GLY A 660 24.65 -27.87 8.08
CA GLY A 660 24.31 -28.91 9.07
C GLY A 660 23.21 -29.86 8.60
N LYS A 661 22.23 -29.36 7.83
CA LYS A 661 21.16 -30.21 7.27
C LYS A 661 21.63 -31.03 6.07
N VAL A 662 22.49 -30.48 5.22
CA VAL A 662 23.10 -31.20 4.09
C VAL A 662 23.97 -32.37 4.58
N GLN A 663 24.74 -32.14 5.64
CA GLN A 663 25.66 -33.13 6.23
C GLN A 663 25.00 -34.09 7.22
N ASN A 664 23.69 -33.97 7.45
CA ASN A 664 23.00 -34.79 8.43
C ASN A 664 22.96 -36.27 8.00
N ALA A 665 23.44 -37.17 8.86
CA ALA A 665 23.48 -38.61 8.58
C ALA A 665 22.08 -39.24 8.39
N SER A 666 21.05 -38.62 8.96
CA SER A 666 19.65 -38.99 8.80
C SER A 666 18.94 -38.12 7.75
N GLY A 667 19.67 -37.34 6.95
CA GLY A 667 19.14 -36.55 5.85
C GLY A 667 18.74 -37.40 4.64
N TRP A 668 17.97 -36.81 3.73
CA TRP A 668 17.58 -37.43 2.46
C TRP A 668 18.81 -37.77 1.61
N LEU A 669 19.79 -36.87 1.50
CA LEU A 669 20.97 -37.11 0.68
C LEU A 669 21.76 -38.34 1.16
N ALA A 670 21.99 -38.46 2.47
CA ALA A 670 22.70 -39.60 3.05
C ALA A 670 21.99 -40.94 2.73
N ARG A 671 20.65 -40.98 2.86
CA ARG A 671 19.85 -42.16 2.48
C ARG A 671 19.93 -42.46 0.98
N SER A 672 19.80 -41.45 0.13
CA SER A 672 19.86 -41.60 -1.33
C SER A 672 21.24 -42.05 -1.81
N LEU A 673 22.32 -41.54 -1.22
CA LEU A 673 23.69 -41.99 -1.49
C LEU A 673 23.91 -43.47 -1.14
N ALA A 674 23.31 -43.92 -0.03
CA ALA A 674 23.38 -45.31 0.38
C ALA A 674 22.62 -46.22 -0.60
N ALA A 675 21.42 -45.80 -1.02
CA ALA A 675 20.51 -46.57 -1.86
C ALA A 675 20.88 -46.58 -3.35
N GLU A 676 21.27 -45.45 -3.93
CA GLU A 676 21.53 -45.30 -5.37
C GLU A 676 23.04 -45.26 -5.65
N LYS A 677 23.52 -46.21 -6.46
CA LYS A 677 24.93 -46.35 -6.85
C LYS A 677 25.23 -45.69 -8.20
N ASP A 678 24.20 -45.48 -9.03
CA ASP A 678 24.31 -44.80 -10.32
C ASP A 678 24.35 -43.27 -10.12
N ASP A 679 25.48 -42.67 -10.50
CA ASP A 679 25.69 -41.23 -10.36
C ASP A 679 24.79 -40.41 -11.29
N ALA A 680 24.41 -40.94 -12.47
CA ALA A 680 23.50 -40.23 -13.36
C ALA A 680 22.09 -40.15 -12.75
N LYS A 681 21.60 -41.25 -12.17
CA LYS A 681 20.29 -41.30 -11.52
C LYS A 681 20.25 -40.49 -10.23
N LEU A 682 21.32 -40.54 -9.44
CA LEU A 682 21.41 -39.76 -8.21
C LEU A 682 21.42 -38.26 -8.51
N LEU A 683 22.17 -37.83 -9.54
CA LEU A 683 22.17 -36.44 -9.98
C LEU A 683 20.76 -35.97 -10.40
N ASP A 684 20.04 -36.78 -11.17
CA ASP A 684 18.66 -36.49 -11.58
C ASP A 684 17.74 -36.35 -10.38
N ALA A 685 17.85 -37.26 -9.41
CA ALA A 685 17.05 -37.22 -8.18
C ALA A 685 17.37 -35.98 -7.32
N VAL A 686 18.64 -35.57 -7.25
CA VAL A 686 19.06 -34.36 -6.53
C VAL A 686 18.44 -33.13 -7.19
N PHE A 687 18.61 -32.97 -8.51
CA PHE A 687 18.07 -31.82 -9.26
C PHE A 687 16.55 -31.75 -9.22
N LEU A 688 15.85 -32.87 -9.41
CA LEU A 688 14.38 -32.91 -9.34
C LEU A 688 13.89 -32.52 -7.95
N ARG A 689 14.57 -32.97 -6.89
CA ARG A 689 14.20 -32.63 -5.51
C ARG A 689 14.47 -31.18 -5.18
N THR A 690 15.57 -30.60 -5.65
CA THR A 690 15.94 -29.21 -5.31
C THR A 690 15.27 -28.17 -6.17
N LEU A 691 15.30 -28.37 -7.49
CA LEU A 691 14.94 -27.36 -8.48
C LEU A 691 13.66 -27.72 -9.24
N GLY A 692 13.08 -28.90 -9.03
CA GLY A 692 11.87 -29.33 -9.73
C GLY A 692 12.08 -29.52 -11.23
N ARG A 693 13.31 -29.81 -11.67
CA ARG A 693 13.67 -30.11 -13.06
C ARG A 693 14.86 -31.06 -13.12
N LEU A 694 15.12 -31.62 -14.29
CA LEU A 694 16.36 -32.35 -14.57
C LEU A 694 17.53 -31.37 -14.80
N PRO A 695 18.80 -31.81 -14.61
CA PRO A 695 19.96 -30.99 -14.94
C PRO A 695 19.99 -30.73 -16.45
N ALA A 696 20.32 -29.50 -16.82
CA ALA A 696 20.57 -29.14 -18.21
C ALA A 696 21.81 -29.88 -18.74
N ALA A 697 21.96 -29.97 -20.07
CA ALA A 697 23.01 -30.76 -20.68
C ALA A 697 24.43 -30.26 -20.32
N ASP A 698 24.59 -28.94 -20.22
CA ASP A 698 25.82 -28.27 -19.79
C ASP A 698 26.10 -28.46 -18.30
N GLU A 699 25.09 -28.28 -17.44
CA GLU A 699 25.18 -28.55 -15.99
C GLU A 699 25.60 -30.00 -15.73
N ARG A 700 24.95 -30.95 -16.41
CA ARG A 700 25.29 -32.38 -16.31
C ARG A 700 26.72 -32.63 -16.75
N GLY A 701 27.13 -32.08 -17.90
CA GLY A 701 28.48 -32.25 -18.42
C GLY A 701 29.55 -31.79 -17.42
N VAL A 702 29.38 -30.59 -16.84
CA VAL A 702 30.30 -30.02 -15.86
C VAL A 702 30.34 -30.85 -14.58
N ILE A 703 29.18 -31.21 -14.03
CA ILE A 703 29.09 -31.95 -12.76
C ILE A 703 29.64 -33.37 -12.91
N SER A 704 29.32 -34.07 -14.00
CA SER A 704 29.84 -35.42 -14.27
C SER A 704 31.35 -35.43 -14.48
N ALA A 705 31.92 -34.41 -15.13
CA ALA A 705 33.37 -34.27 -15.27
C ALA A 705 34.05 -34.05 -13.90
N HIS A 706 33.46 -33.22 -13.02
CA HIS A 706 33.99 -33.01 -11.67
C HIS A 706 33.87 -34.26 -10.80
N ARG A 707 32.77 -35.03 -10.93
CA ARG A 707 32.57 -36.30 -10.22
C ARG A 707 33.68 -37.31 -10.51
N ALA A 708 34.10 -37.41 -11.78
CA ALA A 708 35.12 -38.37 -12.22
C ALA A 708 36.48 -38.14 -11.54
N GLY A 709 36.79 -36.91 -11.13
CA GLY A 709 38.01 -36.55 -10.40
C GLY A 709 37.89 -36.58 -8.88
N ALA A 710 36.68 -36.78 -8.32
CA ALA A 710 36.46 -36.69 -6.88
C ALA A 710 36.73 -38.00 -6.14
N ALA A 711 37.59 -37.94 -5.11
CA ALA A 711 37.98 -39.10 -4.30
C ALA A 711 36.85 -39.60 -3.38
N ASP A 712 36.08 -38.68 -2.79
CA ASP A 712 34.95 -39.00 -1.92
C ASP A 712 33.62 -38.68 -2.61
N ARG A 713 32.83 -39.73 -2.87
CA ARG A 713 31.50 -39.62 -3.48
C ARG A 713 30.52 -38.86 -2.57
N ALA A 714 30.55 -39.11 -1.27
CA ALA A 714 29.63 -38.48 -0.33
C ALA A 714 29.91 -36.99 -0.21
N ALA A 715 31.17 -36.60 -0.02
CA ALA A 715 31.58 -35.19 -0.01
C ALA A 715 31.21 -34.47 -1.31
N PHE A 716 31.46 -35.10 -2.46
CA PHE A 716 31.10 -34.54 -3.77
C PHE A 716 29.60 -34.21 -3.87
N TYR A 717 28.71 -35.13 -3.48
CA TYR A 717 27.27 -34.84 -3.55
C TYR A 717 26.79 -33.88 -2.47
N GLN A 718 27.46 -33.81 -1.31
CA GLN A 718 27.21 -32.75 -0.34
C GLN A 718 27.51 -31.37 -0.94
N ASP A 719 28.62 -31.24 -1.68
CA ASP A 719 28.99 -30.00 -2.36
C ASP A 719 28.01 -29.64 -3.49
N VAL A 720 27.61 -30.62 -4.32
CA VAL A 720 26.59 -30.41 -5.37
C VAL A 720 25.27 -29.97 -4.73
N PHE A 721 24.83 -30.65 -3.68
CA PHE A 721 23.57 -30.33 -3.03
C PHE A 721 23.61 -28.95 -2.35
N TRP A 722 24.72 -28.61 -1.69
CA TRP A 722 24.98 -27.29 -1.14
C TRP A 722 25.01 -26.20 -2.22
N ALA A 723 25.65 -26.45 -3.36
CA ALA A 723 25.70 -25.50 -4.48
C ALA A 723 24.30 -25.22 -5.04
N LEU A 724 23.45 -26.25 -5.14
CA LEU A 724 22.06 -26.08 -5.58
C LEU A 724 21.23 -25.29 -4.58
N LEU A 725 21.38 -25.53 -3.27
CA LEU A 725 20.71 -24.75 -2.21
C LEU A 725 21.14 -23.27 -2.19
N ASN A 726 22.38 -22.99 -2.56
CA ASN A 726 22.92 -21.63 -2.70
C ASN A 726 22.63 -21.02 -4.08
N SER A 727 22.04 -21.79 -4.99
CA SER A 727 21.74 -21.31 -6.32
C SER A 727 20.63 -20.26 -6.29
N LYS A 728 20.76 -19.36 -7.23
CA LYS A 728 19.80 -18.30 -7.53
C LYS A 728 18.43 -18.84 -7.95
N GLU A 729 18.36 -20.08 -8.42
CA GLU A 729 17.13 -20.80 -8.81
C GLU A 729 16.43 -21.48 -7.63
N PHE A 730 17.18 -21.86 -6.60
CA PHE A 730 16.59 -22.37 -5.36
C PHE A 730 16.05 -21.23 -4.49
N LEU A 731 16.86 -20.17 -4.30
CA LEU A 731 16.56 -19.06 -3.40
C LEU A 731 15.45 -18.11 -3.91
N PHE A 732 15.15 -18.15 -5.21
CA PHE A 732 14.16 -17.28 -5.84
C PHE A 732 13.10 -18.11 -6.58
N ASN A 733 11.85 -17.67 -6.49
CA ASN A 733 10.81 -18.07 -7.43
C ASN A 733 11.00 -17.28 -8.74
N ARG A 734 10.99 -17.96 -9.88
CA ARG A 734 11.38 -17.42 -11.19
C ARG A 734 10.39 -17.74 -12.27
#